data_AF-A0A0L0N1R8-F1
#
_entry.id   AF-A0A0L0N1R8-F1
#
_cell.length_a   1.000
_cell.length_b   1.000
_cell.length_c   1.000
_cell.angle_alpha   90.00
_cell.angle_beta   90.00
_cell.angle_gamma   90.00
#
_symmetry.space_group_name_H-M   'P 1'
#
loop_
_entity.id
_entity.type
_entity.pdbx_description
1 polymer ?
#
loop_
_entity_poly.entity_id
_entity_poly.type
_entity_poly.pdbx_seq_one_letter_code
_entity_poly.pdbx_strand_id
1 'polypeptide(L)'
;MDGIDLDWEYPGARDIPGVPAAEPFDGEAYVELLKLLREKLGKNKSISISAPASYWYLQNFPIAEMSKIVDYIDYMTYDLHGQWDYGSKWSMPGCGGASCLRSHINMTETLNALSMITKAGVPSNKIVVGVASYGRSFQMSKAGCTGPHCGFTGPQSTATKGRCTDAHGYISQAEIDEILIAGKAGGKRASVVRQFTDESETQILVYNDTQWVAYMDDNNKAARRAKWAGLNFAGTTDWAVDLATFTPGDNNPQCWLSKNCESSGANATYPNSKWRWDEVCSDEAWNAAISYYKRNKATDPESFSRMISDFFHGPSSMDCGVLADENGCNAYQLCIQGNGTGPAATFILNGFVTMSNMFVNLYDSIKDSQQSLEVNGVLDNFVNTFAPQQTQPLTENIILDIITFGLTIALGPLFNDIMKGLDNTKDALKGAIAFTFSTIKDTEKSVTPASSTAMSAQLLDIVRHYKTTLTTVSSQVFSGSVKAISMLQKTISDGKLLNAVVGGQLSQEDRMSKMFYAMLIPILWRQKGYYPVLVDTLTDCSSTVQINHIPDDTDKVCVDGKRYSLVQPQNVTYLDCVNDEPGSDWCENSPVNNLDGFNQLTGGNFADLRQEDMAASIVARMKAGWGNPTGPGQWPDLSNSDVFDQIWDWIRNDNMIQSPGVVDIPMCTMDEVEHNWAMTTNTYYSWPCDQPFDS
;
A
#
# COMPACT_ATOMS: atom_id res chain seq x y z
N MET A 1 -5.00 6.84 5.89
CA MET A 1 -4.57 7.88 6.84
C MET A 1 -5.46 7.81 8.07
N ASP A 2 -4.86 7.86 9.25
CA ASP A 2 -5.54 7.70 10.55
C ASP A 2 -5.88 9.01 11.24
N GLY A 3 -5.42 10.12 10.68
CA GLY A 3 -5.73 11.47 11.14
C GLY A 3 -5.09 12.54 10.29
N ILE A 4 -5.10 13.76 10.81
CA ILE A 4 -4.49 14.95 10.23
C ILE A 4 -3.75 15.72 11.33
N ASP A 5 -2.58 16.25 10.99
CA ASP A 5 -1.84 17.22 11.80
C ASP A 5 -1.76 18.53 11.00
N LEU A 6 -1.96 19.66 11.68
CA LEU A 6 -1.95 20.97 11.03
C LEU A 6 -0.77 21.81 11.53
N ASP A 7 0.14 22.08 10.59
CA ASP A 7 1.44 22.70 10.85
C ASP A 7 1.52 24.10 10.21
N TRP A 8 0.62 24.98 10.63
CA TRP A 8 0.63 26.37 10.16
C TRP A 8 1.62 27.21 10.97
N GLU A 9 2.68 27.67 10.31
CA GLU A 9 3.70 28.56 10.88
C GLU A 9 3.68 30.01 10.35
N TYR A 10 3.10 31.00 11.06
CA TYR A 10 2.17 30.86 12.18
C TYR A 10 0.96 31.80 11.98
N PRO A 11 -0.25 31.43 12.46
CA PRO A 11 -1.39 32.35 12.51
C PRO A 11 -1.01 33.64 13.23
N GLY A 12 -1.41 34.79 12.67
CA GLY A 12 -1.10 36.12 13.18
C GLY A 12 0.37 36.57 13.08
N ALA A 13 1.29 35.76 12.56
CA ALA A 13 2.68 36.16 12.32
C ALA A 13 2.82 37.08 11.09
N ARG A 14 3.52 38.20 11.25
CA ARG A 14 3.66 39.24 10.20
C ARG A 14 5.11 39.55 9.84
N ASP A 15 6.03 38.88 10.52
CA ASP A 15 7.45 39.22 10.62
C ASP A 15 8.38 38.13 10.03
N ILE A 16 7.83 37.02 9.53
CA ILE A 16 8.60 35.93 8.95
C ILE A 16 9.00 36.29 7.51
N PRO A 17 10.31 36.42 7.19
CA PRO A 17 10.76 36.79 5.85
C PRO A 17 10.33 35.77 4.79
N GLY A 18 9.77 36.26 3.69
CA GLY A 18 9.33 35.42 2.57
C GLY A 18 7.97 34.76 2.74
N VAL A 19 7.32 34.94 3.89
CA VAL A 19 5.96 34.45 4.15
C VAL A 19 4.97 35.62 4.09
N PRO A 20 3.81 35.48 3.41
CA PRO A 20 2.76 36.50 3.45
C PRO A 20 2.35 36.83 4.88
N ALA A 21 2.13 38.12 5.18
CA ALA A 21 1.70 38.53 6.51
C ALA A 21 0.34 37.91 6.85
N ALA A 22 0.28 37.22 7.97
CA ALA A 22 -0.93 36.64 8.52
C ALA A 22 -1.87 37.73 9.07
N GLU A 23 -3.16 37.42 9.14
CA GLU A 23 -4.19 38.33 9.64
C GLU A 23 -4.38 38.18 11.16
N PRO A 24 -4.73 39.27 11.88
CA PRO A 24 -4.91 39.20 13.33
C PRO A 24 -6.01 38.23 13.80
N PHE A 25 -6.98 37.91 12.93
CA PHE A 25 -8.09 37.00 13.25
C PHE A 25 -7.78 35.52 12.92
N ASP A 26 -6.60 35.21 12.40
CA ASP A 26 -6.23 33.87 11.96
C ASP A 26 -6.33 32.82 13.07
N GLY A 27 -6.01 33.19 14.31
CA GLY A 27 -6.15 32.31 15.46
C GLY A 27 -7.59 31.83 15.69
N GLU A 28 -8.56 32.74 15.57
CA GLU A 28 -9.98 32.42 15.71
C GLU A 28 -10.49 31.61 14.50
N ALA A 29 -10.08 31.99 13.29
CA ALA A 29 -10.40 31.24 12.08
C ALA A 29 -9.83 29.81 12.13
N TYR A 30 -8.65 29.63 12.72
CA TYR A 30 -8.03 28.33 12.89
C TYR A 30 -8.83 27.44 13.86
N VAL A 31 -9.38 28.00 14.94
CA VAL A 31 -10.32 27.27 15.81
C VAL A 31 -11.54 26.79 15.03
N GLU A 32 -12.13 27.64 14.18
CA GLU A 32 -13.29 27.25 13.37
C GLU A 32 -12.94 26.15 12.34
N LEU A 33 -11.74 26.20 11.76
CA LEU A 33 -11.24 25.12 10.91
C LEU A 33 -11.13 23.79 11.68
N LEU A 34 -10.56 23.81 12.89
CA LEU A 34 -10.43 22.60 13.71
C LEU A 34 -11.79 22.02 14.10
N LYS A 35 -12.79 22.87 14.41
CA LYS A 35 -14.17 22.43 14.66
C LYS A 35 -14.77 21.76 13.42
N LEU A 36 -14.61 22.38 12.25
CA LEU A 36 -15.11 21.84 10.99
C LEU A 36 -14.45 20.49 10.67
N LEU A 37 -13.13 20.38 10.84
CA LEU A 37 -12.41 19.12 10.65
C LEU A 37 -12.93 18.04 11.60
N ARG A 38 -13.14 18.38 12.88
CA ARG A 38 -13.70 17.43 13.85
C ARG A 38 -15.10 16.96 13.48
N GLU A 39 -15.95 17.86 12.96
CA GLU A 39 -17.28 17.51 12.46
C GLU A 39 -17.21 16.53 11.29
N LYS A 40 -16.31 16.78 10.30
CA LYS A 40 -16.22 15.95 9.08
C LYS A 40 -15.50 14.63 9.29
N LEU A 41 -14.44 14.61 10.10
CA LEU A 41 -13.62 13.41 10.33
C LEU A 41 -14.17 12.52 11.46
N GLY A 42 -15.03 13.06 12.31
CA GLY A 42 -15.59 12.36 13.46
C GLY A 42 -14.55 12.10 14.56
N LYS A 43 -14.86 11.15 15.46
CA LYS A 43 -14.01 10.80 16.62
C LYS A 43 -13.00 9.68 16.33
N ASN A 44 -13.14 8.98 15.21
CA ASN A 44 -12.29 7.82 14.88
C ASN A 44 -10.98 8.21 14.18
N LYS A 45 -10.79 9.48 13.87
CA LYS A 45 -9.59 10.03 13.24
C LYS A 45 -8.94 11.05 14.17
N SER A 46 -7.62 11.02 14.27
CA SER A 46 -6.90 11.99 15.09
C SER A 46 -6.84 13.36 14.40
N ILE A 47 -6.91 14.42 15.20
CA ILE A 47 -6.63 15.79 14.78
C ILE A 47 -5.60 16.34 15.75
N SER A 48 -4.47 16.81 15.26
CA SER A 48 -3.45 17.49 16.04
C SER A 48 -3.04 18.81 15.38
N ILE A 49 -2.26 19.59 16.11
CA ILE A 49 -1.61 20.80 15.60
C ILE A 49 -0.16 20.83 16.06
N SER A 50 0.71 21.40 15.24
CA SER A 50 2.04 21.84 15.66
C SER A 50 2.00 23.29 16.14
N ALA A 51 2.47 23.54 17.37
CA ALA A 51 2.42 24.85 18.03
C ALA A 51 3.82 25.34 18.44
N PRO A 52 4.11 26.66 18.32
CA PRO A 52 5.44 27.21 18.59
C PRO A 52 5.75 27.34 20.08
N ALA A 53 7.00 27.06 20.46
CA ALA A 53 7.48 27.27 21.83
C ALA A 53 7.69 28.75 22.20
N SER A 54 7.78 29.65 21.21
CA SER A 54 7.94 31.09 21.42
C SER A 54 6.62 31.77 21.81
N TYR A 55 6.64 32.57 22.88
CA TYR A 55 5.50 33.41 23.27
C TYR A 55 5.03 34.32 22.13
N TRP A 56 5.98 34.90 21.38
CA TRP A 56 5.68 35.88 20.34
C TRP A 56 4.74 35.33 19.25
N TYR A 57 4.86 34.04 18.93
CA TYR A 57 4.00 33.36 17.97
C TYR A 57 2.80 32.68 18.66
N LEU A 58 3.02 32.03 19.81
CA LEU A 58 1.95 31.29 20.51
C LEU A 58 0.80 32.19 20.97
N GLN A 59 1.06 33.47 21.28
CA GLN A 59 0.01 34.41 21.73
C GLN A 59 -1.13 34.60 20.72
N ASN A 60 -0.91 34.28 19.43
CA ASN A 60 -1.94 34.35 18.39
C ASN A 60 -2.78 33.07 18.28
N PHE A 61 -2.47 32.03 19.06
CA PHE A 61 -3.25 30.79 19.12
C PHE A 61 -4.21 30.86 20.30
N PRO A 62 -5.52 30.74 20.10
CA PRO A 62 -6.49 30.41 21.16
C PRO A 62 -6.29 28.99 21.72
N ILE A 63 -5.08 28.71 22.23
CA ILE A 63 -4.55 27.37 22.45
C ILE A 63 -5.38 26.56 23.46
N ALA A 64 -5.97 27.23 24.45
CA ALA A 64 -6.90 26.61 25.39
C ALA A 64 -8.14 26.06 24.68
N GLU A 65 -8.75 26.82 23.77
CA GLU A 65 -9.92 26.38 23.00
C GLU A 65 -9.54 25.30 21.98
N MET A 66 -8.40 25.46 21.30
CA MET A 66 -7.86 24.44 20.39
C MET A 66 -7.67 23.09 21.09
N SER A 67 -7.10 23.09 22.31
CA SER A 67 -6.83 21.87 23.08
C SER A 67 -8.07 21.04 23.43
N LYS A 68 -9.26 21.65 23.42
CA LYS A 68 -10.54 20.96 23.64
C LYS A 68 -11.02 20.19 22.41
N ILE A 69 -10.49 20.51 21.23
CA ILE A 69 -10.92 19.96 19.94
C ILE A 69 -9.92 18.90 19.44
N VAL A 70 -8.63 19.20 19.57
CA VAL A 70 -7.53 18.33 19.10
C VAL A 70 -7.25 17.19 20.07
N ASP A 71 -6.73 16.08 19.55
CA ASP A 71 -6.34 14.92 20.31
C ASP A 71 -5.05 15.16 21.09
N TYR A 72 -4.10 15.86 20.49
CA TYR A 72 -2.85 16.32 21.10
C TYR A 72 -2.29 17.53 20.36
N ILE A 73 -1.31 18.19 20.96
CA ILE A 73 -0.55 19.31 20.40
C ILE A 73 0.91 18.87 20.35
N ASP A 74 1.47 18.81 19.14
CA ASP A 74 2.90 18.76 18.93
C ASP A 74 3.47 20.13 19.31
N TYR A 75 4.29 20.17 20.35
CA TYR A 75 4.87 21.41 20.86
C TYR A 75 6.34 21.49 20.49
N MET A 76 6.62 22.35 19.51
CA MET A 76 7.91 22.48 18.83
C MET A 76 8.96 23.15 19.73
N THR A 77 9.43 22.42 20.73
CA THR A 77 10.44 22.86 21.72
C THR A 77 11.87 22.68 21.22
N TYR A 78 12.07 23.01 19.95
CA TYR A 78 13.34 23.13 19.23
C TYR A 78 13.32 24.44 18.45
N ASP A 79 14.42 24.78 17.77
CA ASP A 79 14.57 26.07 17.07
C ASP A 79 14.37 27.30 17.96
N LEU A 80 14.71 27.16 19.24
CA LEU A 80 14.72 28.27 20.20
C LEU A 80 15.77 29.33 19.83
N HIS A 81 16.83 28.89 19.16
CA HIS A 81 17.97 29.70 18.76
C HIS A 81 18.52 29.26 17.40
N GLY A 82 19.10 30.19 16.65
CA GLY A 82 19.64 29.91 15.32
C GLY A 82 20.35 31.11 14.71
N GLN A 83 20.76 31.00 13.45
CA GLN A 83 21.47 32.08 12.75
C GLN A 83 20.72 33.42 12.77
N TRP A 84 19.38 33.38 12.79
CA TRP A 84 18.51 34.55 12.86
C TRP A 84 18.71 35.40 14.12
N ASP A 85 19.37 34.89 15.16
CA ASP A 85 19.74 35.66 16.35
C ASP A 85 20.85 36.69 16.10
N TYR A 86 21.48 36.68 14.92
CA TYR A 86 22.55 37.62 14.57
C TYR A 86 22.08 39.08 14.68
N GLY A 87 22.80 39.87 15.46
CA GLY A 87 22.46 41.27 15.72
C GLY A 87 21.26 41.46 16.66
N SER A 88 20.62 40.40 17.17
CA SER A 88 19.42 40.52 18.00
C SER A 88 19.77 40.75 19.46
N LYS A 89 19.47 41.95 19.96
CA LYS A 89 19.53 42.27 21.41
C LYS A 89 18.42 41.60 22.23
N TRP A 90 17.45 40.99 21.56
CA TRP A 90 16.29 40.33 22.17
C TRP A 90 16.40 38.81 22.19
N SER A 91 17.44 38.25 21.56
CA SER A 91 17.70 36.81 21.53
C SER A 91 17.77 36.22 22.94
N MET A 92 18.39 36.91 23.92
CA MET A 92 18.29 36.55 25.33
C MET A 92 18.91 37.58 26.32
N PRO A 93 18.51 37.55 27.62
CA PRO A 93 19.20 38.29 28.67
C PRO A 93 20.69 37.93 28.76
N GLY A 94 21.55 38.95 28.85
CA GLY A 94 23.00 38.75 29.05
C GLY A 94 23.83 38.55 27.77
N CYS A 95 23.22 38.59 26.58
CA CYS A 95 23.96 38.66 25.32
C CYS A 95 24.14 40.12 24.85
N GLY A 96 25.06 40.86 25.49
CA GLY A 96 25.35 42.25 25.14
C GLY A 96 26.04 42.46 23.78
N GLY A 97 26.51 41.38 23.14
CA GLY A 97 27.27 41.39 21.88
C GLY A 97 26.49 40.95 20.63
N ALA A 98 25.18 40.77 20.76
CA ALA A 98 24.21 40.58 19.68
C ALA A 98 24.32 39.31 18.79
N SER A 99 25.27 38.39 18.98
CA SER A 99 25.33 37.12 18.23
C SER A 99 25.91 35.98 19.07
N CYS A 100 25.33 35.68 20.24
CA CYS A 100 25.89 34.67 21.14
C CYS A 100 25.55 33.24 20.71
N LEU A 101 26.49 32.31 20.93
CA LEU A 101 26.25 30.86 20.76
C LEU A 101 25.18 30.41 21.76
N ARG A 102 24.11 29.83 21.26
CA ARG A 102 22.99 29.34 22.07
C ARG A 102 22.44 28.03 21.51
N SER A 103 21.96 27.21 22.43
CA SER A 103 21.40 25.91 22.09
C SER A 103 19.95 26.04 21.68
N HIS A 104 19.60 25.57 20.49
CA HIS A 104 18.23 25.62 19.97
C HIS A 104 17.24 24.70 20.72
N ILE A 105 17.73 23.94 21.69
CA ILE A 105 17.02 22.91 22.44
C ILE A 105 17.30 23.03 23.96
N ASN A 106 17.66 24.22 24.43
CA ASN A 106 17.99 24.48 25.82
C ASN A 106 16.91 24.01 26.81
N MET A 107 17.28 23.16 27.78
CA MET A 107 16.34 22.57 28.73
C MET A 107 15.58 23.61 29.57
N THR A 108 16.24 24.68 30.00
CA THR A 108 15.59 25.72 30.84
C THR A 108 14.50 26.44 30.05
N GLU A 109 14.76 26.73 28.78
CA GLU A 109 13.79 27.36 27.90
C GLU A 109 12.66 26.42 27.51
N THR A 110 12.97 25.14 27.25
CA THR A 110 11.94 24.10 27.07
C THR A 110 10.99 24.06 28.28
N LEU A 111 11.53 24.07 29.51
CA LEU A 111 10.69 24.11 30.73
C LEU A 111 9.86 25.38 30.84
N ASN A 112 10.41 26.53 30.45
CA ASN A 112 9.67 27.80 30.42
C ASN A 112 8.52 27.77 29.40
N ALA A 113 8.76 27.25 28.20
CA ALA A 113 7.75 27.07 27.16
C ALA A 113 6.64 26.12 27.65
N LEU A 114 7.00 24.99 28.26
CA LEU A 114 6.05 24.04 28.85
C LEU A 114 5.22 24.67 29.99
N SER A 115 5.85 25.51 30.83
CA SER A 115 5.11 26.28 31.83
C SER A 115 4.16 27.30 31.19
N MET A 116 4.51 27.88 30.05
CA MET A 116 3.70 28.88 29.36
C MET A 116 2.43 28.24 28.80
N ILE A 117 2.55 27.19 27.99
CA ILE A 117 1.39 26.53 27.36
C ILE A 117 0.45 25.89 28.39
N THR A 118 0.98 25.32 29.49
CA THR A 118 0.14 24.76 30.56
C THR A 118 -0.58 25.86 31.35
N LYS A 119 0.07 26.99 31.64
CA LYS A 119 -0.59 28.17 32.24
C LYS A 119 -1.59 28.84 31.31
N ALA A 120 -1.44 28.69 30.00
CA ALA A 120 -2.43 29.12 29.01
C ALA A 120 -3.67 28.23 28.99
N GLY A 121 -3.71 27.11 29.73
CA GLY A 121 -4.90 26.28 29.94
C GLY A 121 -4.87 24.93 29.24
N VAL A 122 -3.77 24.55 28.59
CA VAL A 122 -3.63 23.24 27.95
C VAL A 122 -3.27 22.17 28.99
N PRO A 123 -4.01 21.06 29.09
CA PRO A 123 -3.64 19.94 29.95
C PRO A 123 -2.29 19.31 29.56
N SER A 124 -1.45 18.95 30.53
CA SER A 124 -0.15 18.32 30.25
C SER A 124 -0.27 17.05 29.38
N ASN A 125 -1.29 16.22 29.63
CA ASN A 125 -1.56 15.00 28.87
C ASN A 125 -2.08 15.24 27.44
N LYS A 126 -2.17 16.49 26.98
CA LYS A 126 -2.43 16.87 25.59
C LYS A 126 -1.18 17.37 24.87
N ILE A 127 -0.06 17.58 25.57
CA ILE A 127 1.15 18.18 25.01
C ILE A 127 2.17 17.09 24.74
N VAL A 128 2.59 16.97 23.48
CA VAL A 128 3.68 16.12 23.02
C VAL A 128 4.91 17.00 22.84
N VAL A 129 5.98 16.72 23.58
CA VAL A 129 7.14 17.63 23.68
C VAL A 129 8.16 17.32 22.57
N GLY A 130 8.55 18.34 21.80
CA GLY A 130 9.54 18.23 20.72
C GLY A 130 10.94 17.79 21.17
N VAL A 131 11.49 16.81 20.48
CA VAL A 131 12.92 16.48 20.43
C VAL A 131 13.42 16.60 18.98
N ALA A 132 14.73 16.77 18.79
CA ALA A 132 15.30 17.04 17.47
C ALA A 132 16.34 15.99 17.08
N SER A 133 16.25 15.47 15.86
CA SER A 133 17.26 14.67 15.15
C SER A 133 18.17 15.52 14.26
N TYR A 134 18.35 16.79 14.63
CA TYR A 134 19.27 17.72 13.98
C TYR A 134 19.85 18.67 15.02
N GLY A 135 20.88 19.41 14.62
CA GLY A 135 21.42 20.51 15.38
C GLY A 135 21.39 21.83 14.61
N ARG A 136 21.29 22.93 15.35
CA ARG A 136 21.58 24.27 14.81
C ARG A 136 23.05 24.58 14.99
N SER A 137 23.71 24.89 13.87
CA SER A 137 25.16 25.08 13.81
C SER A 137 25.56 26.53 13.60
N PHE A 138 26.73 26.91 14.10
CA PHE A 138 27.29 28.24 14.02
C PHE A 138 28.78 28.19 13.67
N GLN A 139 29.21 29.17 12.89
CA GLN A 139 30.62 29.51 12.76
C GLN A 139 30.99 30.44 13.93
N MET A 140 31.80 29.96 14.86
CA MET A 140 32.30 30.76 15.99
C MET A 140 33.16 31.91 15.49
N SER A 141 33.03 33.08 16.12
CA SER A 141 33.86 34.27 15.82
C SER A 141 35.29 34.13 16.34
N LYS A 142 35.51 33.27 17.34
CA LYS A 142 36.82 33.01 17.94
C LYS A 142 36.97 31.54 18.32
N ALA A 143 37.99 30.88 17.79
CA ALA A 143 38.34 29.51 18.16
C ALA A 143 38.55 29.37 19.68
N GLY A 144 38.03 28.28 20.24
CA GLY A 144 38.13 28.00 21.69
C GLY A 144 37.18 28.80 22.58
N CYS A 145 36.41 29.76 22.05
CA CYS A 145 35.33 30.41 22.80
C CYS A 145 34.01 29.70 22.50
N THR A 146 33.60 28.77 23.37
CA THR A 146 32.45 27.88 23.11
C THR A 146 31.26 28.10 24.05
N GLY A 147 31.37 29.03 24.99
CA GLY A 147 30.35 29.29 26.01
C GLY A 147 29.23 30.24 25.55
N PRO A 148 28.19 30.43 26.37
CA PRO A 148 26.96 31.16 26.02
C PRO A 148 27.13 32.68 25.83
N HIS A 149 28.32 33.22 26.09
CA HIS A 149 28.70 34.61 25.82
C HIS A 149 29.66 34.76 24.64
N CYS A 150 30.05 33.65 24.01
CA CYS A 150 30.90 33.64 22.83
C CYS A 150 30.09 33.93 21.58
N GLY A 151 30.69 34.59 20.60
CA GLY A 151 30.01 35.05 19.41
C GLY A 151 30.05 34.06 18.24
N PHE A 152 29.10 34.20 17.31
CA PHE A 152 29.14 33.60 15.98
C PHE A 152 29.16 34.67 14.86
N THR A 153 29.56 34.28 13.66
CA THR A 153 29.65 35.18 12.48
C THR A 153 28.32 35.27 11.72
N GLY A 154 28.07 36.40 11.05
CA GLY A 154 26.86 36.62 10.27
C GLY A 154 26.88 37.96 9.52
N PRO A 155 25.73 38.41 8.96
CA PRO A 155 24.37 37.90 9.18
C PRO A 155 24.05 36.57 8.49
N GLN A 156 24.64 36.27 7.33
CA GLN A 156 24.49 34.95 6.69
C GLN A 156 25.34 33.91 7.42
N SER A 157 24.79 32.72 7.64
CA SER A 157 25.54 31.64 8.27
C SER A 157 26.69 31.19 7.36
N THR A 158 27.87 31.10 7.96
CA THR A 158 29.06 30.50 7.34
C THR A 158 29.42 29.16 8.02
N ALA A 159 28.52 28.64 8.86
CA ALA A 159 28.67 27.29 9.41
C ALA A 159 28.72 26.29 8.25
N THR A 160 29.60 25.30 8.34
CA THR A 160 29.80 24.31 7.28
C THR A 160 28.51 23.51 7.08
N LYS A 161 28.07 23.41 5.83
CA LYS A 161 26.88 22.62 5.47
C LYS A 161 27.15 21.12 5.66
N GLY A 162 26.13 20.39 6.08
CA GLY A 162 26.10 18.94 5.91
C GLY A 162 26.02 18.55 4.42
N ARG A 163 26.53 17.37 4.08
CA ARG A 163 26.57 16.87 2.69
C ARG A 163 25.21 16.39 2.15
N CYS A 164 24.29 16.02 3.04
CA CYS A 164 22.93 15.59 2.73
C CYS A 164 21.93 16.72 3.02
N THR A 165 22.11 17.46 4.12
CA THR A 165 21.22 18.60 4.43
C THR A 165 21.45 19.82 3.53
N ASP A 166 22.68 20.02 3.04
CA ASP A 166 23.11 21.14 2.16
C ASP A 166 22.62 22.53 2.62
N ALA A 167 22.49 22.72 3.94
CA ALA A 167 21.99 23.93 4.56
C ALA A 167 23.02 24.52 5.53
N HIS A 168 23.26 25.84 5.45
CA HIS A 168 24.10 26.51 6.44
C HIS A 168 23.32 26.68 7.75
N GLY A 169 23.96 26.37 8.87
CA GLY A 169 23.34 26.55 10.19
C GLY A 169 22.41 25.42 10.62
N TYR A 170 22.35 24.32 9.86
CA TYR A 170 21.51 23.16 10.09
C TYR A 170 22.25 21.90 9.67
N ILE A 171 22.28 20.89 10.52
CA ILE A 171 22.99 19.64 10.27
C ILE A 171 22.25 18.47 10.91
N SER A 172 22.08 17.36 10.19
CA SER A 172 21.33 16.20 10.69
C SER A 172 22.11 15.43 11.77
N GLN A 173 21.42 14.64 12.59
CA GLN A 173 22.06 13.76 13.56
C GLN A 173 23.03 12.78 12.87
N ALA A 174 22.63 12.23 11.72
CA ALA A 174 23.47 11.35 10.91
C ALA A 174 24.81 12.01 10.50
N GLU A 175 24.76 13.29 10.10
CA GLU A 175 25.94 14.06 9.71
C GLU A 175 26.81 14.46 10.92
N ILE A 176 26.19 14.77 12.06
CA ILE A 176 26.89 14.99 13.33
C ILE A 176 27.66 13.73 13.75
N ASP A 177 27.02 12.57 13.69
CA ASP A 177 27.63 11.28 14.03
C ASP A 177 28.79 10.94 13.09
N GLU A 178 28.67 11.26 11.79
CA GLU A 178 29.77 11.12 10.82
C GLU A 178 30.97 12.00 11.18
N ILE A 179 30.76 13.24 11.63
CA ILE A 179 31.84 14.13 12.09
C ILE A 179 32.52 13.54 13.34
N LEU A 180 31.73 13.06 14.31
CA LEU A 180 32.25 12.43 15.53
C LEU A 180 33.08 11.19 15.23
N ILE A 181 32.63 10.35 14.30
CA ILE A 181 33.36 9.16 13.85
C ILE A 181 34.66 9.56 13.13
N ALA A 182 34.60 10.55 12.23
CA ALA A 182 35.75 11.03 11.49
C ALA A 182 36.78 11.79 12.34
N GLY A 183 36.39 12.29 13.51
CA GLY A 183 37.29 12.94 14.47
C GLY A 183 38.19 11.97 15.26
N LYS A 184 37.95 10.66 15.17
CA LYS A 184 38.79 9.63 15.81
C LYS A 184 40.17 9.56 15.14
N ALA A 185 41.18 9.07 15.87
CA ALA A 185 42.58 9.04 15.41
C ALA A 185 42.72 8.44 13.99
N GLY A 186 43.20 9.25 13.04
CA GLY A 186 43.42 8.84 11.63
C GLY A 186 42.34 9.27 10.63
N GLY A 187 41.24 9.89 11.07
CA GLY A 187 40.20 10.40 10.16
C GLY A 187 40.57 11.70 9.44
N LYS A 188 39.98 11.93 8.26
CA LYS A 188 40.33 13.03 7.33
C LYS A 188 39.24 14.08 7.12
N ARG A 189 38.02 13.89 7.67
CA ARG A 189 36.87 14.77 7.38
C ARG A 189 36.64 15.90 8.38
N ALA A 190 37.17 15.81 9.61
CA ALA A 190 37.10 16.88 10.58
C ALA A 190 38.35 16.89 11.48
N SER A 191 38.93 18.07 11.71
CA SER A 191 40.00 18.28 12.67
C SER A 191 39.44 18.83 13.99
N VAL A 192 40.14 18.62 15.11
CA VAL A 192 39.82 19.23 16.42
C VAL A 192 38.37 18.99 16.86
N VAL A 193 37.96 17.71 16.90
CA VAL A 193 36.63 17.28 17.33
C VAL A 193 36.56 17.21 18.86
N ARG A 194 35.64 17.99 19.46
CA ARG A 194 35.37 18.00 20.91
C ARG A 194 33.87 17.98 21.15
N GLN A 195 33.41 17.02 21.95
CA GLN A 195 32.02 16.88 22.37
C GLN A 195 31.91 17.08 23.89
N PHE A 196 30.92 17.84 24.34
CA PHE A 196 30.63 18.02 25.77
C PHE A 196 29.17 18.44 25.98
N THR A 197 28.64 18.20 27.17
CA THR A 197 27.35 18.74 27.62
C THR A 197 27.61 20.04 28.39
N ASP A 198 26.88 21.11 28.07
CA ASP A 198 26.97 22.38 28.79
C ASP A 198 25.79 22.60 29.77
N GLU A 199 25.74 23.79 30.40
CA GLU A 199 24.71 24.15 31.39
C GLU A 199 23.28 24.19 30.83
N SER A 200 23.10 24.16 29.49
CA SER A 200 21.78 24.07 28.86
C SER A 200 21.21 22.64 28.86
N GLU A 201 21.96 21.65 29.37
CA GLU A 201 21.67 20.22 29.31
C GLU A 201 21.51 19.71 27.86
N THR A 202 22.36 20.21 26.96
CA THR A 202 22.38 19.83 25.53
C THR A 202 23.78 19.41 25.11
N GLN A 203 23.87 18.58 24.07
CA GLN A 203 25.18 18.20 23.55
C GLN A 203 25.72 19.29 22.64
N ILE A 204 26.96 19.67 22.88
CA ILE A 204 27.72 20.60 22.07
C ILE A 204 28.84 19.84 21.37
N LEU A 205 28.92 20.00 20.05
CA LEU A 205 30.04 19.52 19.25
C LEU A 205 30.77 20.71 18.63
N VAL A 206 32.09 20.74 18.84
CA VAL A 206 33.02 21.67 18.19
C VAL A 206 33.95 20.91 17.27
N TYR A 207 34.09 21.38 16.03
CA TYR A 207 34.98 20.78 15.02
C TYR A 207 35.60 21.85 14.11
N ASN A 208 36.69 21.50 13.42
CA ASN A 208 37.49 22.39 12.57
C ASN A 208 37.80 23.74 13.26
N ASP A 209 38.14 23.67 14.56
CA ASP A 209 38.42 24.78 15.49
C ASP A 209 37.29 25.78 15.77
N THR A 210 36.37 25.96 14.83
CA THR A 210 35.43 27.09 14.79
C THR A 210 34.00 26.71 14.42
N GLN A 211 33.72 25.47 14.03
CA GLN A 211 32.35 25.00 13.87
C GLN A 211 31.81 24.58 15.22
N TRP A 212 30.59 24.99 15.52
CA TRP A 212 29.90 24.69 16.77
C TRP A 212 28.48 24.25 16.44
N VAL A 213 27.99 23.18 17.08
CA VAL A 213 26.61 22.72 16.93
C VAL A 213 26.06 22.31 18.29
N ALA A 214 24.83 22.73 18.59
CA ALA A 214 24.04 22.19 19.68
C ALA A 214 23.01 21.20 19.14
N TYR A 215 22.90 20.03 19.76
CA TYR A 215 22.06 18.92 19.31
C TYR A 215 21.67 17.97 20.46
N MET A 216 20.78 17.02 20.19
CA MET A 216 20.42 15.95 21.12
C MET A 216 21.00 14.61 20.66
N ASP A 217 21.85 13.97 21.47
CA ASP A 217 22.15 12.55 21.29
C ASP A 217 21.03 11.66 21.87
N ASP A 218 21.10 10.36 21.61
CA ASP A 218 20.11 9.37 22.07
C ASP A 218 19.94 9.37 23.60
N ASN A 219 21.03 9.61 24.35
CA ASN A 219 20.99 9.68 25.80
C ASN A 219 20.22 10.93 26.26
N ASN A 220 20.44 12.09 25.63
CA ASN A 220 19.72 13.32 25.92
C ASN A 220 18.23 13.18 25.58
N LYS A 221 17.90 12.56 24.44
CA LYS A 221 16.51 12.26 24.06
C LYS A 221 15.84 11.30 25.04
N ALA A 222 16.52 10.25 25.47
CA ALA A 222 16.01 9.30 26.47
C ALA A 222 15.77 9.97 27.83
N ALA A 223 16.72 10.80 28.31
CA ALA A 223 16.58 11.55 29.55
C ALA A 223 15.39 12.54 29.48
N ARG A 224 15.21 13.23 28.36
CA ARG A 224 14.07 14.12 28.11
C ARG A 224 12.74 13.35 28.13
N ARG A 225 12.64 12.23 27.40
CA ARG A 225 11.45 11.35 27.43
C ARG A 225 11.06 10.94 28.84
N ALA A 226 12.03 10.51 29.65
CA ALA A 226 11.80 10.16 31.04
C ALA A 226 11.31 11.35 31.89
N LYS A 227 11.91 12.53 31.71
CA LYS A 227 11.51 13.76 32.40
C LYS A 227 10.08 14.18 32.06
N TRP A 228 9.70 14.10 30.79
CA TRP A 228 8.35 14.48 30.34
C TRP A 228 7.28 13.50 30.81
N ALA A 229 7.58 12.20 30.79
CA ALA A 229 6.73 11.18 31.39
C ALA A 229 6.51 11.45 32.90
N GLY A 230 7.58 11.79 33.63
CA GLY A 230 7.48 12.13 35.06
C GLY A 230 6.68 13.40 35.38
N LEU A 231 6.49 14.28 34.38
CA LEU A 231 5.68 15.50 34.49
C LEU A 231 4.26 15.35 33.89
N ASN A 232 3.84 14.13 33.56
CA ASN A 232 2.54 13.79 32.96
C ASN A 232 2.27 14.47 31.60
N PHE A 233 3.32 14.72 30.82
CA PHE A 233 3.15 15.10 29.42
C PHE A 233 2.75 13.89 28.56
N ALA A 234 2.07 14.13 27.44
CA ALA A 234 1.52 13.06 26.59
C ALA A 234 2.61 12.17 25.97
N GLY A 235 3.80 12.72 25.74
CA GLY A 235 4.94 12.01 25.17
C GLY A 235 5.94 12.97 24.52
N THR A 236 6.65 12.45 23.51
CA THR A 236 7.57 13.22 22.66
C THR A 236 7.32 12.99 21.19
N THR A 237 7.66 13.99 20.39
CA THR A 237 7.68 14.00 18.93
C THR A 237 9.09 14.31 18.47
N ASP A 238 9.58 13.64 17.42
CA ASP A 238 10.96 13.78 16.93
C ASP A 238 10.95 14.41 15.54
N TRP A 239 11.54 15.59 15.44
CA TRP A 239 11.80 16.26 14.18
C TRP A 239 13.25 16.03 13.73
N ALA A 240 13.55 15.23 12.71
CA ALA A 240 12.67 14.31 12.01
C ALA A 240 13.36 12.95 11.83
N VAL A 241 12.58 11.89 11.67
CA VAL A 241 13.08 10.50 11.63
C VAL A 241 14.12 10.26 10.53
N ASP A 242 14.01 10.93 9.38
CA ASP A 242 14.94 10.84 8.26
C ASP A 242 16.32 11.47 8.54
N LEU A 243 16.43 12.28 9.59
CA LEU A 243 17.67 12.95 9.99
C LEU A 243 18.49 12.15 10.99
N ALA A 244 17.87 11.11 11.61
CA ALA A 244 18.44 10.38 12.74
C ALA A 244 19.69 9.57 12.36
N THR A 245 19.62 8.81 11.28
CA THR A 245 20.70 7.91 10.86
C THR A 245 20.80 7.87 9.34
N PHE A 246 22.02 7.71 8.83
CA PHE A 246 22.21 7.36 7.43
C PHE A 246 21.58 6.00 7.13
N THR A 247 20.80 5.94 6.07
CA THR A 247 20.31 4.70 5.48
C THR A 247 21.40 4.10 4.56
N PRO A 248 21.35 2.78 4.27
CA PRO A 248 22.22 2.19 3.25
C PRO A 248 22.18 3.02 1.97
N GLY A 249 23.34 3.49 1.54
CA GLY A 249 23.51 4.39 0.39
C GLY A 249 23.83 5.83 0.67
N ASP A 250 23.57 6.33 1.87
CA ASP A 250 23.93 7.71 2.18
C ASP A 250 25.44 7.87 2.36
N ASN A 251 26.18 6.87 2.85
CA ASN A 251 27.62 7.00 3.15
C ASN A 251 28.53 7.03 1.92
N ASN A 252 28.10 6.39 0.83
CA ASN A 252 28.81 6.37 -0.45
C ASN A 252 27.78 6.22 -1.58
N PRO A 253 27.09 7.30 -1.98
CA PRO A 253 25.98 7.26 -2.96
C PRO A 253 26.42 6.84 -4.37
N GLN A 254 27.72 6.63 -4.57
CA GLN A 254 28.32 6.17 -5.82
C GLN A 254 29.10 4.85 -5.63
N CYS A 255 28.91 4.11 -4.54
CA CYS A 255 29.69 2.89 -4.30
C CYS A 255 29.53 1.85 -5.42
N TRP A 256 28.38 1.81 -6.09
CA TRP A 256 28.11 0.99 -7.27
C TRP A 256 29.06 1.25 -8.44
N LEU A 257 29.58 2.48 -8.61
CA LEU A 257 30.54 2.83 -9.67
C LEU A 257 31.90 2.15 -9.49
N SER A 258 32.24 1.77 -8.25
CA SER A 258 33.49 1.08 -7.93
C SER A 258 33.40 -0.43 -8.05
N LYS A 259 32.19 -0.98 -8.26
CA LYS A 259 31.93 -2.41 -8.38
C LYS A 259 32.09 -2.85 -9.84
N ASN A 260 32.42 -4.12 -10.03
CA ASN A 260 32.61 -4.73 -11.35
C ASN A 260 32.01 -6.15 -11.38
N CYS A 261 32.00 -6.79 -12.54
CA CYS A 261 31.38 -8.11 -12.69
C CYS A 261 32.09 -9.25 -11.95
N GLU A 262 33.32 -9.03 -11.48
CA GLU A 262 34.06 -9.98 -10.64
C GLU A 262 33.79 -9.77 -9.15
N SER A 263 33.08 -8.68 -8.78
CA SER A 263 32.73 -8.39 -7.40
C SER A 263 31.88 -9.51 -6.82
N SER A 264 32.10 -9.81 -5.54
CA SER A 264 31.53 -10.99 -4.89
C SER A 264 30.00 -11.05 -4.97
N GLY A 265 29.30 -9.91 -4.85
CA GLY A 265 27.84 -9.83 -5.03
C GLY A 265 27.38 -10.13 -6.46
N ALA A 266 28.15 -9.71 -7.47
CA ALA A 266 27.82 -9.93 -8.88
C ALA A 266 28.05 -11.40 -9.28
N ASN A 267 29.20 -11.97 -8.90
CA ASN A 267 29.64 -13.31 -9.30
C ASN A 267 29.14 -14.44 -8.39
N ALA A 268 28.44 -14.14 -7.29
CA ALA A 268 27.88 -15.16 -6.42
C ALA A 268 26.80 -16.00 -7.14
N THR A 269 26.93 -17.33 -7.02
CA THR A 269 26.02 -18.32 -7.62
C THR A 269 24.96 -18.86 -6.64
N TYR A 270 24.97 -18.39 -5.38
CA TYR A 270 24.08 -18.85 -4.31
C TYR A 270 23.00 -17.79 -3.91
N PRO A 271 21.85 -18.22 -3.38
CA PRO A 271 20.59 -17.47 -3.46
C PRO A 271 20.37 -16.37 -2.42
N ASN A 272 21.42 -15.85 -1.77
CA ASN A 272 21.24 -14.70 -0.87
C ASN A 272 21.09 -13.40 -1.69
N SER A 273 19.94 -13.23 -2.32
CA SER A 273 19.60 -12.09 -3.19
C SER A 273 19.79 -10.74 -2.52
N LYS A 274 19.40 -10.62 -1.24
CA LYS A 274 19.57 -9.39 -0.47
C LYS A 274 21.03 -9.03 -0.33
N TRP A 275 21.84 -9.98 0.12
CA TRP A 275 23.27 -9.75 0.25
C TRP A 275 23.91 -9.37 -1.09
N ARG A 276 23.52 -10.04 -2.19
CA ARG A 276 24.04 -9.70 -3.54
C ARG A 276 23.68 -8.27 -3.92
N TRP A 277 22.43 -7.85 -3.69
CA TRP A 277 21.92 -6.50 -3.95
C TRP A 277 22.69 -5.44 -3.16
N ASP A 278 22.87 -5.67 -1.86
CA ASP A 278 23.61 -4.79 -0.95
C ASP A 278 25.10 -4.72 -1.35
N GLU A 279 25.72 -5.86 -1.69
CA GLU A 279 27.15 -5.95 -2.02
C GLU A 279 27.52 -5.23 -3.33
N VAL A 280 26.59 -5.12 -4.29
CA VAL A 280 26.80 -4.34 -5.52
C VAL A 280 26.29 -2.91 -5.43
N CYS A 281 25.76 -2.48 -4.28
CA CYS A 281 25.21 -1.15 -4.05
C CYS A 281 24.02 -0.79 -4.97
N SER A 282 23.07 -1.71 -5.11
CA SER A 282 21.95 -1.52 -6.02
C SER A 282 20.97 -0.42 -5.58
N ASP A 283 20.81 -0.15 -4.28
CA ASP A 283 19.94 0.94 -3.81
C ASP A 283 20.50 2.32 -4.19
N GLU A 284 21.82 2.48 -4.10
CA GLU A 284 22.55 3.68 -4.51
C GLU A 284 22.45 3.90 -6.02
N ALA A 285 22.64 2.83 -6.79
CA ALA A 285 22.48 2.86 -8.24
C ALA A 285 21.05 3.26 -8.63
N TRP A 286 20.04 2.66 -7.99
CA TRP A 286 18.63 3.00 -8.19
C TRP A 286 18.36 4.48 -7.89
N ASN A 287 18.80 4.97 -6.73
CA ASN A 287 18.61 6.36 -6.33
C ASN A 287 19.28 7.35 -7.29
N ALA A 288 20.47 7.02 -7.80
CA ALA A 288 21.16 7.80 -8.82
C ALA A 288 20.36 7.85 -10.14
N ALA A 289 19.86 6.70 -10.61
CA ALA A 289 19.05 6.60 -11.82
C ALA A 289 17.72 7.37 -11.69
N ILE A 290 17.02 7.26 -10.57
CA ILE A 290 15.78 8.00 -10.31
C ILE A 290 16.04 9.51 -10.26
N SER A 291 17.16 9.93 -9.66
CA SER A 291 17.56 11.34 -9.63
C SER A 291 17.86 11.87 -11.04
N TYR A 292 18.51 11.07 -11.88
CA TYR A 292 18.71 11.37 -13.30
C TYR A 292 17.37 11.50 -14.03
N TYR A 293 16.46 10.53 -13.89
CA TYR A 293 15.13 10.57 -14.49
C TYR A 293 14.36 11.83 -14.09
N LYS A 294 14.30 12.15 -12.79
CA LYS A 294 13.57 13.34 -12.29
C LYS A 294 14.10 14.66 -12.87
N ARG A 295 15.41 14.77 -13.13
CA ARG A 295 16.01 15.97 -13.73
C ARG A 295 15.76 16.08 -15.23
N ASN A 296 15.70 14.96 -15.95
CA ASN A 296 15.70 14.96 -17.41
C ASN A 296 14.32 14.71 -18.04
N LYS A 297 13.34 14.15 -17.31
CA LYS A 297 12.01 13.77 -17.86
C LYS A 297 11.21 14.91 -18.48
N ALA A 298 11.54 16.16 -18.17
CA ALA A 298 10.88 17.33 -18.76
C ALA A 298 11.43 17.69 -20.14
N THR A 299 12.66 17.28 -20.44
CA THR A 299 13.39 17.61 -21.67
C THR A 299 13.61 16.40 -22.58
N ASP A 300 13.44 15.20 -22.03
CA ASP A 300 13.57 13.92 -22.73
C ASP A 300 12.24 13.16 -22.62
N PRO A 301 11.46 13.04 -23.72
CA PRO A 301 10.14 12.42 -23.72
C PRO A 301 10.19 10.89 -23.82
N GLU A 302 11.36 10.26 -23.66
CA GLU A 302 11.47 8.80 -23.66
C GLU A 302 10.74 8.14 -22.49
N SER A 303 10.43 6.85 -22.63
CA SER A 303 9.75 6.10 -21.58
C SER A 303 10.66 5.93 -20.36
N PHE A 304 10.06 5.80 -19.17
CA PHE A 304 10.82 5.68 -17.92
C PHE A 304 11.82 4.52 -17.97
N SER A 305 11.39 3.34 -18.44
CA SER A 305 12.27 2.16 -18.56
C SER A 305 13.47 2.45 -19.46
N ARG A 306 13.25 3.18 -20.56
CA ARG A 306 14.30 3.54 -21.51
C ARG A 306 15.30 4.52 -20.90
N MET A 307 14.83 5.58 -20.24
CA MET A 307 15.70 6.56 -19.58
C MET A 307 16.56 5.92 -18.48
N ILE A 308 16.01 4.95 -17.73
CA ILE A 308 16.76 4.20 -16.72
C ILE A 308 17.77 3.25 -17.37
N SER A 309 17.39 2.57 -18.46
CA SER A 309 18.30 1.73 -19.25
C SER A 309 19.47 2.55 -19.79
N ASP A 310 19.19 3.70 -20.43
CA ASP A 310 20.18 4.59 -21.01
C ASP A 310 21.11 5.17 -19.96
N PHE A 311 20.61 5.54 -18.77
CA PHE A 311 21.44 5.95 -17.63
C PHE A 311 22.47 4.88 -17.25
N PHE A 312 22.09 3.61 -17.34
CA PHE A 312 22.93 2.48 -17.00
C PHE A 312 23.72 1.90 -18.18
N HIS A 313 23.59 2.46 -19.39
CA HIS A 313 24.12 1.92 -20.64
C HIS A 313 23.61 0.51 -20.96
N GLY A 314 22.35 0.25 -20.63
CA GLY A 314 21.61 -0.93 -21.04
C GLY A 314 21.10 -0.86 -22.49
N PRO A 315 20.16 -1.74 -22.87
CA PRO A 315 19.52 -1.70 -24.19
C PRO A 315 18.72 -0.41 -24.41
N SER A 316 19.00 0.30 -25.51
CA SER A 316 18.28 1.54 -25.87
C SER A 316 16.86 1.31 -26.38
N SER A 317 16.47 0.05 -26.64
CA SER A 317 15.12 -0.32 -27.04
C SER A 317 14.19 -0.63 -25.86
N MET A 318 14.68 -0.51 -24.62
CA MET A 318 13.96 -0.97 -23.42
C MET A 318 12.70 -0.13 -23.14
N ASP A 319 11.52 -0.70 -23.37
CA ASP A 319 10.22 -0.08 -23.12
C ASP A 319 9.25 -1.04 -22.42
N CYS A 320 9.57 -1.37 -21.16
CA CYS A 320 8.93 -2.47 -20.44
C CYS A 320 7.43 -2.29 -20.14
N GLY A 321 6.90 -1.09 -20.34
CA GLY A 321 5.46 -0.81 -20.21
C GLY A 321 4.63 -1.33 -21.38
N VAL A 322 5.25 -1.56 -22.53
CA VAL A 322 4.59 -2.04 -23.75
C VAL A 322 4.49 -3.57 -23.74
N LEU A 323 3.28 -4.10 -23.94
CA LEU A 323 3.03 -5.54 -24.01
C LEU A 323 3.07 -6.01 -25.47
N ALA A 324 4.29 -6.20 -25.97
CA ALA A 324 4.56 -6.69 -27.33
C ALA A 324 5.83 -7.55 -27.34
N ASP A 325 5.93 -8.47 -28.31
CA ASP A 325 7.06 -9.40 -28.47
C ASP A 325 8.42 -8.68 -28.56
N GLU A 326 8.43 -7.46 -29.12
CA GLU A 326 9.60 -6.62 -29.29
C GLU A 326 9.46 -5.29 -28.52
N ASN A 327 9.56 -5.36 -27.18
CA ASN A 327 9.54 -4.19 -26.31
C ASN A 327 10.92 -3.86 -25.67
N GLY A 328 11.98 -4.55 -26.10
CA GLY A 328 13.33 -4.41 -25.53
C GLY A 328 13.51 -4.90 -24.09
N CYS A 329 12.49 -5.55 -23.50
CA CYS A 329 12.50 -6.13 -22.15
C CYS A 329 12.31 -7.65 -22.17
N ASN A 330 12.68 -8.31 -23.27
CA ASN A 330 12.50 -9.75 -23.49
C ASN A 330 13.75 -10.59 -23.12
N ALA A 331 14.93 -9.96 -23.03
CA ALA A 331 16.19 -10.64 -22.73
C ALA A 331 16.82 -10.12 -21.44
N TYR A 332 17.22 -11.04 -20.56
CA TYR A 332 18.03 -10.73 -19.39
C TYR A 332 19.40 -10.20 -19.82
N GLN A 333 19.82 -9.13 -19.15
CA GLN A 333 21.12 -8.52 -19.36
C GLN A 333 22.21 -9.37 -18.72
N LEU A 334 23.32 -9.53 -19.44
CA LEU A 334 24.57 -9.98 -18.84
C LEU A 334 25.11 -8.90 -17.89
N CYS A 335 26.11 -9.25 -17.08
CA CYS A 335 26.69 -8.30 -16.15
C CYS A 335 27.23 -7.05 -16.88
N ILE A 336 26.65 -5.89 -16.56
CA ILE A 336 26.98 -4.57 -17.12
C ILE A 336 28.12 -3.98 -16.29
N GLN A 337 29.15 -3.45 -16.98
CA GLN A 337 30.29 -2.76 -16.35
C GLN A 337 30.98 -1.80 -17.32
N GLY A 338 31.67 -0.79 -16.79
CA GLY A 338 32.46 0.19 -17.57
C GLY A 338 31.76 1.54 -17.76
N ASN A 339 32.44 2.56 -18.29
CA ASN A 339 31.87 3.88 -18.60
C ASN A 339 31.03 4.55 -17.49
N GLY A 340 31.37 4.38 -16.21
CA GLY A 340 30.58 4.94 -15.11
C GLY A 340 29.29 4.18 -14.82
N THR A 341 29.24 2.88 -15.15
CA THR A 341 28.21 1.93 -14.70
C THR A 341 28.84 0.68 -14.08
N GLY A 342 28.03 -0.18 -13.49
CA GLY A 342 28.47 -1.37 -12.74
C GLY A 342 27.37 -2.43 -12.58
N PRO A 343 27.66 -3.57 -11.93
CA PRO A 343 26.78 -4.75 -11.86
C PRO A 343 25.39 -4.48 -11.25
N ALA A 344 25.24 -3.45 -10.43
CA ALA A 344 23.94 -2.98 -9.95
C ALA A 344 22.95 -2.66 -11.07
N ALA A 345 23.44 -2.13 -12.21
CA ALA A 345 22.64 -1.89 -13.40
C ALA A 345 21.93 -3.17 -13.88
N THR A 346 22.65 -4.28 -13.96
CA THR A 346 22.09 -5.57 -14.36
C THR A 346 20.98 -6.01 -13.43
N PHE A 347 21.14 -5.80 -12.13
CA PHE A 347 20.16 -6.23 -11.13
C PHE A 347 18.85 -5.45 -11.28
N ILE A 348 18.95 -4.13 -11.48
CA ILE A 348 17.81 -3.24 -11.67
C ILE A 348 17.11 -3.54 -13.01
N LEU A 349 17.86 -3.57 -14.12
CA LEU A 349 17.29 -3.78 -15.46
C LEU A 349 16.71 -5.19 -15.62
N ASN A 350 17.31 -6.22 -15.01
CA ASN A 350 16.74 -7.57 -15.00
C ASN A 350 15.47 -7.65 -14.13
N GLY A 351 15.36 -6.82 -13.09
CA GLY A 351 14.11 -6.63 -12.37
C GLY A 351 13.00 -6.09 -13.27
N PHE A 352 13.33 -5.12 -14.15
CA PHE A 352 12.38 -4.60 -15.15
C PHE A 352 11.98 -5.65 -16.18
N VAL A 353 12.94 -6.42 -16.69
CA VAL A 353 12.70 -7.55 -17.62
C VAL A 353 11.78 -8.59 -16.98
N THR A 354 12.06 -9.00 -15.74
CA THR A 354 11.22 -9.99 -15.01
C THR A 354 9.78 -9.52 -14.91
N MET A 355 9.58 -8.26 -14.50
CA MET A 355 8.26 -7.66 -14.36
C MET A 355 7.54 -7.51 -15.70
N SER A 356 8.25 -7.12 -16.75
CA SER A 356 7.69 -6.99 -18.11
C SER A 356 7.26 -8.36 -18.65
N ASN A 357 8.13 -9.36 -18.57
CA ASN A 357 7.86 -10.73 -19.02
C ASN A 357 6.65 -11.35 -18.28
N MET A 358 6.48 -11.03 -17.00
CA MET A 358 5.31 -11.44 -16.25
C MET A 358 4.01 -10.89 -16.87
N PHE A 359 3.96 -9.61 -17.22
CA PHE A 359 2.79 -9.01 -17.86
C PHE A 359 2.58 -9.50 -19.29
N VAL A 360 3.66 -9.70 -20.07
CA VAL A 360 3.60 -10.27 -21.42
C VAL A 360 3.03 -11.69 -21.38
N ASN A 361 3.53 -12.56 -20.49
CA ASN A 361 3.02 -13.92 -20.36
C ASN A 361 1.52 -13.96 -20.02
N LEU A 362 1.07 -13.07 -19.12
CA LEU A 362 -0.35 -12.98 -18.79
C LEU A 362 -1.18 -12.45 -19.97
N TYR A 363 -0.66 -11.46 -20.70
CA TYR A 363 -1.31 -10.91 -21.89
C TYR A 363 -1.48 -11.96 -22.99
N ASP A 364 -0.44 -12.74 -23.25
CA ASP A 364 -0.46 -13.84 -24.22
C ASP A 364 -1.43 -14.93 -23.77
N SER A 365 -1.45 -15.28 -22.48
CA SER A 365 -2.40 -16.28 -21.95
C SER A 365 -3.86 -15.84 -22.13
N ILE A 366 -4.17 -14.55 -21.97
CA ILE A 366 -5.51 -13.99 -22.23
C ILE A 366 -5.83 -14.01 -23.73
N LYS A 367 -4.84 -13.70 -24.58
CA LYS A 367 -4.98 -13.74 -26.04
C LYS A 367 -5.24 -15.16 -26.54
N ASP A 368 -4.54 -16.15 -26.01
CA ASP A 368 -4.71 -17.56 -26.35
C ASP A 368 -6.06 -18.07 -25.84
N SER A 369 -6.45 -17.72 -24.61
CA SER A 369 -7.80 -17.99 -24.08
C SER A 369 -8.89 -17.43 -24.99
N GLN A 370 -8.72 -16.19 -25.48
CA GLN A 370 -9.66 -15.57 -26.42
C GLN A 370 -9.81 -16.41 -27.69
N GLN A 371 -8.70 -16.84 -28.28
CA GLN A 371 -8.70 -17.64 -29.50
C GLN A 371 -9.34 -19.02 -29.28
N SER A 372 -9.05 -19.66 -28.14
CA SER A 372 -9.67 -20.92 -27.72
C SER A 372 -11.20 -20.79 -27.61
N LEU A 373 -11.70 -19.66 -27.08
CA LEU A 373 -13.13 -19.38 -26.96
C LEU A 373 -13.82 -19.14 -28.31
N GLU A 374 -13.14 -18.47 -29.26
CA GLU A 374 -13.70 -18.13 -30.58
C GLU A 374 -13.72 -19.31 -31.56
N VAL A 375 -12.74 -20.21 -31.51
CA VAL A 375 -12.53 -21.24 -32.56
C VAL A 375 -13.10 -22.62 -32.20
N ASN A 376 -13.18 -22.97 -30.91
CA ASN A 376 -13.47 -24.36 -30.49
C ASN A 376 -14.93 -24.65 -30.10
N GLY A 377 -15.87 -23.70 -30.25
CA GLY A 377 -17.27 -23.89 -29.84
C GLY A 377 -17.48 -24.12 -28.33
N VAL A 378 -16.41 -23.99 -27.53
CA VAL A 378 -16.42 -24.12 -26.06
C VAL A 378 -17.34 -23.06 -25.45
N LEU A 379 -17.31 -21.85 -26.01
CA LEU A 379 -18.19 -20.75 -25.63
C LEU A 379 -19.66 -21.10 -25.87
N ASP A 380 -19.99 -21.77 -26.98
CA ASP A 380 -21.35 -22.18 -27.29
C ASP A 380 -21.86 -23.24 -26.31
N ASN A 381 -21.02 -24.22 -25.94
CA ASN A 381 -21.39 -25.22 -24.93
C ASN A 381 -21.64 -24.57 -23.56
N PHE A 382 -20.78 -23.64 -23.14
CA PHE A 382 -20.96 -22.90 -21.89
C PHE A 382 -22.23 -22.04 -21.89
N VAL A 383 -22.44 -21.27 -22.96
CA VAL A 383 -23.62 -20.41 -23.13
C VAL A 383 -24.90 -21.25 -23.16
N ASN A 384 -24.94 -22.36 -23.90
CA ASN A 384 -26.11 -23.24 -23.97
C ASN A 384 -26.43 -23.91 -22.61
N THR A 385 -25.40 -24.15 -21.80
CA THR A 385 -25.57 -24.78 -20.49
C THR A 385 -26.08 -23.79 -19.44
N PHE A 386 -25.43 -22.62 -19.32
CA PHE A 386 -25.66 -21.72 -18.19
C PHE A 386 -26.46 -20.46 -18.53
N ALA A 387 -26.41 -19.96 -19.76
CA ALA A 387 -27.06 -18.69 -20.11
C ALA A 387 -28.55 -18.88 -20.50
N PRO A 388 -29.42 -17.89 -20.26
CA PRO A 388 -30.79 -17.89 -20.78
C PRO A 388 -30.84 -17.69 -22.31
N GLN A 389 -31.94 -18.08 -22.95
CA GLN A 389 -32.15 -17.88 -24.40
C GLN A 389 -32.14 -16.40 -24.83
N GLN A 390 -32.50 -15.48 -23.93
CA GLN A 390 -32.35 -14.04 -24.10
C GLN A 390 -31.69 -13.49 -22.84
N THR A 391 -30.56 -12.79 -22.99
CA THR A 391 -29.82 -12.22 -21.85
C THR A 391 -29.95 -10.71 -21.84
N GLN A 392 -29.93 -10.11 -20.65
CA GLN A 392 -29.72 -8.68 -20.54
C GLN A 392 -28.22 -8.38 -20.61
N PRO A 393 -27.80 -7.24 -21.22
CA PRO A 393 -26.41 -6.82 -21.16
C PRO A 393 -25.93 -6.70 -19.71
N LEU A 394 -24.74 -7.23 -19.43
CA LEU A 394 -24.07 -7.01 -18.15
C LEU A 394 -23.89 -5.50 -17.91
N THR A 395 -24.06 -5.08 -16.67
CA THR A 395 -23.85 -3.68 -16.32
C THR A 395 -22.37 -3.35 -16.31
N GLU A 396 -22.06 -2.07 -16.54
CA GLU A 396 -20.71 -1.52 -16.49
C GLU A 396 -19.95 -1.89 -15.20
N ASN A 397 -20.61 -1.73 -14.04
CA ASN A 397 -20.00 -2.07 -12.75
C ASN A 397 -19.65 -3.56 -12.64
N ILE A 398 -20.54 -4.45 -13.08
CA ILE A 398 -20.26 -5.89 -13.04
C ILE A 398 -19.07 -6.24 -13.94
N ILE A 399 -19.01 -5.67 -15.14
CA ILE A 399 -17.89 -5.91 -16.05
C ILE A 399 -16.58 -5.40 -15.43
N LEU A 400 -16.58 -4.17 -14.93
CA LEU A 400 -15.42 -3.56 -14.29
C LEU A 400 -14.94 -4.37 -13.08
N ASP A 401 -15.86 -4.82 -12.25
CA ASP A 401 -15.54 -5.60 -11.06
C ASP A 401 -15.00 -7.00 -11.42
N ILE A 402 -15.56 -7.66 -12.45
CA ILE A 402 -15.01 -8.91 -13.00
C ILE A 402 -13.56 -8.71 -13.44
N ILE A 403 -13.29 -7.66 -14.24
CA ILE A 403 -11.95 -7.38 -14.76
C ILE A 403 -10.98 -7.07 -13.62
N THR A 404 -11.38 -6.16 -12.73
CA THR A 404 -10.55 -5.68 -11.62
C THR A 404 -10.15 -6.85 -10.71
N PHE A 405 -11.14 -7.63 -10.30
CA PHE A 405 -10.92 -8.73 -9.38
C PHE A 405 -10.19 -9.90 -10.05
N GLY A 406 -10.63 -10.29 -11.25
CA GLY A 406 -10.02 -11.37 -12.00
C GLY A 406 -8.55 -11.12 -12.33
N LEU A 407 -8.18 -9.92 -12.78
CA LEU A 407 -6.78 -9.58 -13.03
C LEU A 407 -5.94 -9.59 -11.75
N THR A 408 -6.48 -9.02 -10.68
CA THR A 408 -5.72 -8.89 -9.43
C THR A 408 -5.46 -10.26 -8.81
N ILE A 409 -6.47 -11.15 -8.84
CA ILE A 409 -6.30 -12.52 -8.41
C ILE A 409 -5.34 -13.28 -9.31
N ALA A 410 -5.42 -13.12 -10.63
CA ALA A 410 -4.54 -13.82 -11.56
C ALA A 410 -3.07 -13.45 -11.37
N LEU A 411 -2.82 -12.18 -11.05
CA LEU A 411 -1.48 -11.66 -10.77
C LEU A 411 -0.94 -12.14 -9.43
N GLY A 412 -1.79 -12.37 -8.42
CA GLY A 412 -1.34 -12.75 -7.07
C GLY A 412 -0.45 -13.99 -7.03
N PRO A 413 -0.92 -15.17 -7.46
CA PRO A 413 -0.11 -16.38 -7.50
C PRO A 413 1.09 -16.26 -8.44
N LEU A 414 0.95 -15.53 -9.56
CA LEU A 414 2.05 -15.28 -10.50
C LEU A 414 3.21 -14.52 -9.82
N PHE A 415 2.88 -13.43 -9.14
CA PHE A 415 3.84 -12.69 -8.32
C PHE A 415 4.38 -13.54 -7.17
N ASN A 416 3.54 -14.36 -6.52
CA ASN A 416 3.97 -15.24 -5.44
C ASN A 416 4.97 -16.29 -5.95
N ASP A 417 4.76 -16.89 -7.11
CA ASP A 417 5.70 -17.86 -7.71
C ASP A 417 7.03 -17.22 -8.07
N ILE A 418 6.99 -16.03 -8.65
CA ILE A 418 8.17 -15.20 -8.96
C ILE A 418 8.95 -14.88 -7.68
N MET A 419 8.25 -14.57 -6.58
CA MET A 419 8.83 -14.10 -5.32
C MET A 419 8.93 -15.19 -4.25
N LYS A 420 8.71 -16.46 -4.61
CA LYS A 420 8.64 -17.57 -3.66
C LYS A 420 9.99 -17.83 -3.01
N GLY A 421 10.02 -17.89 -1.68
CA GLY A 421 11.25 -18.18 -0.92
C GLY A 421 12.14 -16.97 -0.62
N LEU A 422 11.63 -15.75 -0.82
CA LEU A 422 12.30 -14.51 -0.41
C LEU A 422 11.83 -14.07 0.99
N ASP A 423 12.67 -13.32 1.70
CA ASP A 423 12.24 -12.63 2.91
C ASP A 423 11.28 -11.48 2.55
N ASN A 424 10.20 -11.31 3.32
CA ASN A 424 9.16 -10.26 3.15
C ASN A 424 8.37 -10.33 1.83
N THR A 425 8.28 -11.49 1.16
CA THR A 425 7.46 -11.71 -0.05
C THR A 425 6.03 -11.20 0.09
N LYS A 426 5.41 -11.43 1.26
CA LYS A 426 4.02 -11.03 1.53
C LYS A 426 3.82 -9.51 1.39
N ASP A 427 4.73 -8.71 1.94
CA ASP A 427 4.60 -7.24 1.93
C ASP A 427 4.88 -6.64 0.55
N ALA A 428 5.86 -7.18 -0.17
CA ALA A 428 6.14 -6.79 -1.55
C ALA A 428 4.92 -7.10 -2.46
N LEU A 429 4.35 -8.29 -2.32
CA LEU A 429 3.17 -8.70 -3.06
C LEU A 429 1.93 -7.88 -2.69
N LYS A 430 1.73 -7.57 -1.41
CA LYS A 430 0.66 -6.69 -0.94
C LYS A 430 0.74 -5.31 -1.58
N GLY A 431 1.94 -4.72 -1.63
CA GLY A 431 2.17 -3.45 -2.32
C GLY A 431 1.86 -3.53 -3.82
N ALA A 432 2.27 -4.63 -4.46
CA ALA A 432 2.05 -4.89 -5.88
C ALA A 432 0.58 -4.98 -6.26
N ILE A 433 -0.14 -5.84 -5.53
CA ILE A 433 -1.56 -6.06 -5.73
C ILE A 433 -2.34 -4.78 -5.44
N ALA A 434 -2.04 -4.07 -4.36
CA ALA A 434 -2.72 -2.81 -4.04
C ALA A 434 -2.50 -1.75 -5.13
N PHE A 435 -1.27 -1.63 -5.64
CA PHE A 435 -0.97 -0.73 -6.75
C PHE A 435 -1.77 -1.09 -8.01
N THR A 436 -1.74 -2.36 -8.44
CA THR A 436 -2.49 -2.82 -9.62
C THR A 436 -3.99 -2.56 -9.44
N PHE A 437 -4.55 -2.98 -8.31
CA PHE A 437 -5.97 -2.83 -8.03
C PHE A 437 -6.42 -1.36 -8.06
N SER A 438 -5.67 -0.47 -7.40
CA SER A 438 -5.94 0.97 -7.42
C SER A 438 -5.80 1.57 -8.82
N THR A 439 -4.82 1.12 -9.61
CA THR A 439 -4.59 1.58 -10.98
C THR A 439 -5.76 1.24 -11.89
N ILE A 440 -6.30 0.03 -11.78
CA ILE A 440 -7.47 -0.40 -12.55
C ILE A 440 -8.65 0.50 -12.20
N LYS A 441 -9.00 0.65 -10.91
CA LYS A 441 -10.10 1.52 -10.47
C LYS A 441 -9.92 2.99 -10.87
N ASP A 442 -8.70 3.51 -10.84
CA ASP A 442 -8.42 4.91 -11.19
C ASP A 442 -8.52 5.18 -12.70
N THR A 443 -8.19 4.19 -13.54
CA THR A 443 -8.07 4.38 -15.00
C THR A 443 -9.29 3.88 -15.77
N GLU A 444 -9.88 2.77 -15.35
CA GLU A 444 -11.12 2.21 -15.91
C GLU A 444 -12.32 2.81 -15.17
N LYS A 445 -12.55 4.12 -15.35
CA LYS A 445 -13.70 4.81 -14.73
C LYS A 445 -15.03 4.49 -15.40
N SER A 446 -14.97 3.94 -16.62
CA SER A 446 -16.15 3.54 -17.36
C SER A 446 -15.83 2.50 -18.41
N VAL A 447 -16.57 1.39 -18.41
CA VAL A 447 -16.50 0.33 -19.42
C VAL A 447 -17.73 0.45 -20.30
N THR A 448 -17.56 0.46 -21.62
CA THR A 448 -18.72 0.47 -22.54
C THR A 448 -19.21 -0.96 -22.72
N PRO A 449 -20.39 -1.34 -22.21
CA PRO A 449 -20.86 -2.71 -22.39
C PRO A 449 -21.22 -2.96 -23.85
N ALA A 450 -21.02 -4.20 -24.31
CA ALA A 450 -21.55 -4.63 -25.59
C ALA A 450 -23.06 -4.32 -25.72
N SER A 451 -23.47 -3.73 -26.85
CA SER A 451 -24.88 -3.49 -27.17
C SER A 451 -25.67 -4.77 -27.48
N SER A 452 -24.96 -5.90 -27.59
CA SER A 452 -25.52 -7.21 -27.94
C SER A 452 -26.08 -7.94 -26.72
N THR A 453 -27.26 -8.52 -26.88
CA THR A 453 -27.88 -9.44 -25.89
C THR A 453 -27.38 -10.88 -26.04
N ALA A 454 -26.49 -11.18 -26.99
CA ALA A 454 -25.86 -12.49 -27.10
C ALA A 454 -24.76 -12.62 -26.06
N MET A 455 -24.85 -13.65 -25.20
CA MET A 455 -23.87 -13.87 -24.14
C MET A 455 -22.46 -14.06 -24.69
N SER A 456 -22.30 -14.80 -25.81
CA SER A 456 -21.00 -14.97 -26.47
C SER A 456 -20.33 -13.64 -26.85
N ALA A 457 -21.11 -12.66 -27.34
CA ALA A 457 -20.59 -11.34 -27.67
C ALA A 457 -20.18 -10.54 -26.42
N GLN A 458 -20.94 -10.65 -25.32
CA GLN A 458 -20.59 -10.02 -24.04
C GLN A 458 -19.33 -10.62 -23.41
N LEU A 459 -19.14 -11.94 -23.51
CA LEU A 459 -17.97 -12.64 -23.00
C LEU A 459 -16.68 -12.25 -23.76
N LEU A 460 -16.76 -12.12 -25.08
CA LEU A 460 -15.65 -11.61 -25.90
C LEU A 460 -15.30 -10.15 -25.57
N ASP A 461 -16.30 -9.36 -25.15
CA ASP A 461 -16.10 -7.98 -24.72
C ASP A 461 -15.33 -7.90 -23.39
N ILE A 462 -15.69 -8.74 -22.42
CA ILE A 462 -14.95 -8.85 -21.15
C ILE A 462 -13.48 -9.20 -21.41
N VAL A 463 -13.19 -10.19 -22.26
CA VAL A 463 -11.82 -10.60 -22.61
C VAL A 463 -11.03 -9.46 -23.28
N ARG A 464 -11.69 -8.67 -24.15
CA ARG A 464 -11.07 -7.48 -24.75
C ARG A 464 -10.71 -6.43 -23.71
N HIS A 465 -11.59 -6.21 -22.73
CA HIS A 465 -11.32 -5.29 -21.64
C HIS A 465 -10.17 -5.78 -20.75
N TYR A 466 -10.12 -7.07 -20.39
CA TYR A 466 -8.98 -7.67 -19.70
C TYR A 466 -7.63 -7.30 -20.34
N LYS A 467 -7.51 -7.42 -21.68
CA LYS A 467 -6.27 -7.07 -22.41
C LYS A 467 -5.96 -5.58 -22.34
N THR A 468 -6.98 -4.74 -22.50
CA THR A 468 -6.84 -3.27 -22.49
C THR A 468 -6.42 -2.78 -21.11
N THR A 469 -7.08 -3.29 -20.07
CA THR A 469 -6.75 -3.01 -18.67
C THR A 469 -5.35 -3.50 -18.33
N LEU A 470 -4.95 -4.70 -18.75
CA LEU A 470 -3.60 -5.22 -18.49
C LEU A 470 -2.50 -4.36 -19.16
N THR A 471 -2.76 -3.90 -20.38
CA THR A 471 -1.87 -2.96 -21.10
C THR A 471 -1.73 -1.65 -20.31
N THR A 472 -2.85 -1.15 -19.79
CA THR A 472 -2.90 0.05 -18.96
C THR A 472 -2.10 -0.14 -17.66
N VAL A 473 -2.32 -1.23 -16.93
CA VAL A 473 -1.59 -1.57 -15.70
C VAL A 473 -0.09 -1.63 -15.97
N SER A 474 0.34 -2.35 -17.01
CA SER A 474 1.75 -2.44 -17.40
C SER A 474 2.36 -1.06 -17.68
N SER A 475 1.67 -0.23 -18.46
CA SER A 475 2.12 1.15 -18.75
C SER A 475 2.25 2.00 -17.48
N GLN A 476 1.35 1.82 -16.51
CA GLN A 476 1.35 2.58 -15.26
C GLN A 476 2.44 2.11 -14.30
N VAL A 477 2.75 0.82 -14.25
CA VAL A 477 3.89 0.27 -13.50
C VAL A 477 5.20 0.88 -13.97
N PHE A 478 5.35 1.10 -15.29
CA PHE A 478 6.53 1.72 -15.88
C PHE A 478 6.34 3.19 -16.26
N SER A 479 5.41 3.90 -15.61
CA SER A 479 5.12 5.31 -15.93
C SER A 479 6.16 6.31 -15.43
N GLY A 480 7.00 5.92 -14.47
CA GLY A 480 7.88 6.84 -13.74
C GLY A 480 7.13 7.79 -12.80
N SER A 481 5.84 7.57 -12.53
CA SER A 481 5.11 8.26 -11.47
C SER A 481 5.70 7.94 -10.09
N VAL A 482 5.48 8.80 -9.09
CA VAL A 482 6.00 8.58 -7.73
C VAL A 482 5.51 7.24 -7.15
N LYS A 483 4.23 6.90 -7.38
CA LYS A 483 3.65 5.62 -6.96
C LYS A 483 4.32 4.45 -7.68
N ALA A 484 4.49 4.55 -9.00
CA ALA A 484 5.12 3.51 -9.82
C ALA A 484 6.59 3.27 -9.44
N ILE A 485 7.37 4.34 -9.24
CA ILE A 485 8.77 4.25 -8.78
C ILE A 485 8.85 3.57 -7.42
N SER A 486 7.98 3.95 -6.47
CA SER A 486 7.96 3.33 -5.14
C SER A 486 7.60 1.84 -5.21
N MET A 487 6.61 1.50 -6.04
CA MET A 487 6.17 0.13 -6.28
C MET A 487 7.29 -0.73 -6.89
N LEU A 488 7.93 -0.26 -7.96
CA LEU A 488 9.07 -0.94 -8.57
C LEU A 488 10.21 -1.10 -7.57
N GLN A 489 10.60 -0.03 -6.86
CA GLN A 489 11.66 -0.08 -5.84
C GLN A 489 11.37 -1.15 -4.79
N LYS A 490 10.17 -1.18 -4.21
CA LYS A 490 9.80 -2.19 -3.20
C LYS A 490 9.84 -3.61 -3.75
N THR A 491 9.55 -3.79 -5.03
CA THR A 491 9.48 -5.10 -5.67
C THR A 491 10.84 -5.63 -6.12
N ILE A 492 11.74 -4.76 -6.58
CA ILE A 492 13.08 -5.18 -7.06
C ILE A 492 14.17 -5.11 -5.97
N SER A 493 13.99 -4.24 -4.96
CA SER A 493 14.93 -4.08 -3.84
C SER A 493 15.22 -5.40 -3.13
N ASP A 494 16.36 -5.44 -2.43
CA ASP A 494 16.90 -6.66 -1.82
C ASP A 494 17.13 -7.79 -2.84
N GLY A 495 17.20 -7.46 -4.13
CA GLY A 495 17.38 -8.43 -5.20
C GLY A 495 16.23 -9.44 -5.30
N LYS A 496 15.03 -9.09 -4.83
CA LYS A 496 13.88 -9.98 -4.78
C LYS A 496 13.63 -10.71 -6.12
N LEU A 497 13.82 -10.02 -7.24
CA LEU A 497 13.60 -10.62 -8.56
C LEU A 497 14.85 -11.29 -9.19
N LEU A 498 16.01 -11.35 -8.52
CA LEU A 498 17.25 -11.85 -9.14
C LEU A 498 17.21 -13.33 -9.52
N ASN A 499 16.44 -14.14 -8.78
CA ASN A 499 16.30 -15.58 -9.02
C ASN A 499 14.87 -15.95 -9.40
N ALA A 500 14.05 -14.96 -9.75
CA ALA A 500 12.66 -15.20 -10.09
C ALA A 500 12.57 -16.06 -11.36
N VAL A 501 11.74 -17.10 -11.30
CA VAL A 501 11.37 -17.88 -12.48
C VAL A 501 9.95 -17.48 -12.85
N VAL A 502 9.80 -16.89 -14.03
CA VAL A 502 8.46 -16.62 -14.57
C VAL A 502 7.89 -17.94 -15.10
N GLY A 503 6.78 -18.41 -14.52
CA GLY A 503 6.11 -19.66 -14.89
C GLY A 503 5.63 -19.71 -16.35
N GLY A 504 5.35 -20.92 -16.86
CA GLY A 504 4.97 -21.16 -18.25
C GLY A 504 3.50 -20.80 -18.59
N GLN A 505 3.28 -20.31 -19.81
CA GLN A 505 2.00 -19.80 -20.35
C GLN A 505 0.82 -20.78 -20.22
N LEU A 506 1.02 -22.08 -20.49
CA LEU A 506 -0.05 -23.11 -20.49
C LEU A 506 -0.79 -23.25 -19.14
N SER A 507 -0.12 -23.01 -18.01
CA SER A 507 -0.78 -23.08 -16.68
C SER A 507 -1.68 -21.88 -16.38
N GLN A 508 -1.48 -20.76 -17.08
CA GLN A 508 -2.15 -19.49 -16.81
C GLN A 508 -3.46 -19.36 -17.60
N GLU A 509 -3.53 -19.92 -18.81
CA GLU A 509 -4.74 -19.96 -19.65
C GLU A 509 -5.88 -20.68 -18.91
N ASP A 510 -5.61 -21.89 -18.40
CA ASP A 510 -6.58 -22.70 -17.65
C ASP A 510 -7.03 -21.99 -16.37
N ARG A 511 -6.10 -21.35 -15.64
CA ARG A 511 -6.43 -20.62 -14.41
C ARG A 511 -7.38 -19.44 -14.68
N MET A 512 -7.08 -18.63 -15.68
CA MET A 512 -7.91 -17.49 -16.08
C MET A 512 -9.30 -17.94 -16.53
N SER A 513 -9.36 -18.95 -17.38
CA SER A 513 -10.61 -19.50 -17.91
C SER A 513 -11.48 -20.10 -16.79
N LYS A 514 -10.87 -20.86 -15.88
CA LYS A 514 -11.55 -21.46 -14.73
C LYS A 514 -12.17 -20.42 -13.81
N MET A 515 -11.43 -19.36 -13.47
CA MET A 515 -11.93 -18.24 -12.66
C MET A 515 -13.07 -17.51 -13.36
N PHE A 516 -12.93 -17.25 -14.65
CA PHE A 516 -13.94 -16.60 -15.46
C PHE A 516 -15.28 -17.37 -15.42
N TYR A 517 -15.24 -18.70 -15.59
CA TYR A 517 -16.44 -19.53 -15.46
C TYR A 517 -17.04 -19.47 -14.06
N ALA A 518 -16.24 -19.61 -13.01
CA ALA A 518 -16.74 -19.59 -11.63
C ALA A 518 -17.41 -18.26 -11.24
N MET A 519 -16.89 -17.13 -11.71
CA MET A 519 -17.46 -15.81 -11.44
C MET A 519 -18.75 -15.55 -12.23
N LEU A 520 -18.86 -16.10 -13.45
CA LEU A 520 -20.01 -15.84 -14.33
C LEU A 520 -21.20 -16.76 -14.10
N ILE A 521 -20.98 -18.03 -13.76
CA ILE A 521 -22.07 -19.01 -13.58
C ILE A 521 -23.15 -18.48 -12.61
N PRO A 522 -22.84 -17.92 -11.42
CA PRO A 522 -23.84 -17.36 -10.53
C PRO A 522 -24.65 -16.20 -11.16
N ILE A 523 -23.99 -15.35 -11.94
CA ILE A 523 -24.62 -14.23 -12.64
C ILE A 523 -25.59 -14.76 -13.70
N LEU A 524 -25.19 -15.78 -14.45
CA LEU A 524 -26.02 -16.41 -15.49
C LEU A 524 -27.25 -17.11 -14.91
N TRP A 525 -27.11 -17.84 -13.79
CA TRP A 525 -28.25 -18.42 -13.09
C TRP A 525 -29.24 -17.34 -12.62
N ARG A 526 -28.75 -16.21 -12.10
CA ARG A 526 -29.61 -15.08 -11.71
C ARG A 526 -30.32 -14.46 -12.92
N GLN A 527 -29.66 -14.36 -14.08
CA GLN A 527 -30.30 -13.90 -15.32
C GLN A 527 -31.36 -14.89 -15.84
N LYS A 528 -31.24 -16.19 -15.56
CA LYS A 528 -32.31 -17.19 -15.79
C LYS A 528 -33.49 -17.04 -14.82
N GLY A 529 -33.36 -16.20 -13.78
CA GLY A 529 -34.35 -16.04 -12.73
C GLY A 529 -34.21 -17.03 -11.58
N TYR A 530 -33.09 -17.75 -11.49
CA TYR A 530 -32.80 -18.66 -10.38
C TYR A 530 -32.19 -17.90 -9.20
N TYR A 531 -32.39 -18.46 -8.01
CA TYR A 531 -31.87 -17.94 -6.75
C TYR A 531 -30.96 -19.00 -6.12
N PRO A 532 -29.74 -19.21 -6.68
CA PRO A 532 -28.84 -20.24 -6.19
C PRO A 532 -28.53 -20.03 -4.70
N VAL A 533 -28.52 -21.13 -3.94
CA VAL A 533 -28.17 -21.18 -2.53
C VAL A 533 -27.33 -22.43 -2.25
N LEU A 534 -26.27 -22.27 -1.47
CA LEU A 534 -25.52 -23.40 -0.92
C LEU A 534 -26.12 -23.80 0.41
N VAL A 535 -26.74 -24.98 0.45
CA VAL A 535 -27.35 -25.52 1.66
C VAL A 535 -26.30 -26.24 2.49
N ASP A 536 -26.05 -25.76 3.71
CA ASP A 536 -25.36 -26.53 4.75
C ASP A 536 -26.31 -27.63 5.24
N THR A 537 -25.99 -28.87 4.89
CA THR A 537 -26.84 -30.02 5.23
C THR A 537 -26.72 -30.42 6.71
N LEU A 538 -25.81 -29.78 7.47
CA LEU A 538 -25.50 -30.10 8.87
C LEU A 538 -25.03 -31.56 9.07
N THR A 539 -24.52 -32.18 8.00
CA THR A 539 -24.04 -33.56 8.02
C THR A 539 -22.65 -33.67 7.41
N ASP A 540 -21.93 -34.72 7.79
CA ASP A 540 -20.60 -34.99 7.25
C ASP A 540 -20.68 -35.63 5.85
N CYS A 541 -19.61 -35.56 5.07
CA CYS A 541 -19.58 -36.07 3.69
C CYS A 541 -19.87 -37.57 3.55
N SER A 542 -19.61 -38.36 4.58
CA SER A 542 -19.92 -39.80 4.59
C SER A 542 -21.38 -40.10 4.96
N SER A 543 -22.16 -39.08 5.33
CA SER A 543 -23.55 -39.26 5.74
C SER A 543 -24.41 -39.72 4.55
N THR A 544 -25.11 -40.82 4.76
CA THR A 544 -26.15 -41.32 3.83
C THR A 544 -27.53 -40.78 4.16
N VAL A 545 -27.66 -39.92 5.18
CA VAL A 545 -28.94 -39.32 5.58
C VAL A 545 -29.47 -38.48 4.42
N GLN A 546 -30.68 -38.77 3.98
CA GLN A 546 -31.42 -37.96 3.03
C GLN A 546 -31.84 -36.67 3.74
N ILE A 547 -31.60 -35.53 3.12
CA ILE A 547 -32.08 -34.25 3.64
C ILE A 547 -33.47 -34.07 3.06
N ASN A 548 -34.47 -33.92 3.93
CA ASN A 548 -35.84 -33.65 3.51
C ASN A 548 -35.83 -32.47 2.52
N HIS A 549 -36.73 -32.48 1.56
CA HIS A 549 -36.97 -31.34 0.69
C HIS A 549 -35.81 -30.99 -0.27
N ILE A 550 -34.72 -31.76 -0.30
CA ILE A 550 -33.71 -31.72 -1.36
C ILE A 550 -33.93 -32.91 -2.30
N PRO A 551 -34.00 -32.72 -3.64
CA PRO A 551 -34.16 -33.82 -4.59
C PRO A 551 -33.09 -34.91 -4.44
N ASP A 552 -33.47 -36.18 -4.65
CA ASP A 552 -32.56 -37.32 -4.49
C ASP A 552 -31.41 -37.35 -5.50
N ASP A 553 -31.62 -36.73 -6.67
CA ASP A 553 -30.64 -36.58 -7.73
C ASP A 553 -29.76 -35.33 -7.57
N THR A 554 -29.95 -34.54 -6.51
CA THR A 554 -29.10 -33.39 -6.21
C THR A 554 -27.68 -33.83 -5.83
N ASP A 555 -26.69 -33.23 -6.47
CA ASP A 555 -25.29 -33.50 -6.20
C ASP A 555 -24.89 -33.16 -4.76
N LYS A 556 -24.05 -34.02 -4.19
CA LYS A 556 -23.49 -33.88 -2.83
C LYS A 556 -22.07 -33.37 -2.94
N VAL A 557 -21.83 -32.16 -2.45
CA VAL A 557 -20.51 -31.52 -2.49
C VAL A 557 -19.87 -31.60 -1.12
N CYS A 558 -18.60 -31.98 -1.06
CA CYS A 558 -17.85 -32.10 0.18
C CYS A 558 -16.83 -30.98 0.32
N VAL A 559 -16.90 -30.19 1.39
CA VAL A 559 -15.92 -29.16 1.72
C VAL A 559 -15.55 -29.30 3.19
N ASP A 560 -14.25 -29.47 3.47
CA ASP A 560 -13.72 -29.60 4.83
C ASP A 560 -14.43 -30.66 5.70
N GLY A 561 -14.81 -31.78 5.08
CA GLY A 561 -15.49 -32.90 5.74
C GLY A 561 -16.99 -32.71 5.96
N LYS A 562 -17.54 -31.53 5.64
CA LYS A 562 -18.98 -31.23 5.69
C LYS A 562 -19.63 -31.35 4.32
N ARG A 563 -20.88 -31.82 4.33
CA ARG A 563 -21.70 -32.03 3.13
C ARG A 563 -22.56 -30.81 2.85
N TYR A 564 -22.55 -30.39 1.60
CA TYR A 564 -23.33 -29.28 1.07
C TYR A 564 -24.09 -29.71 -0.18
N SER A 565 -25.17 -29.00 -0.50
CA SER A 565 -25.91 -29.15 -1.76
C SER A 565 -26.20 -27.77 -2.32
N LEU A 566 -25.88 -27.57 -3.60
CA LEU A 566 -26.16 -26.32 -4.28
C LEU A 566 -27.47 -26.46 -5.06
N VAL A 567 -28.46 -25.65 -4.69
CA VAL A 567 -29.84 -25.76 -5.18
C VAL A 567 -30.40 -24.36 -5.46
N GLN A 568 -31.60 -24.29 -6.02
CA GLN A 568 -32.35 -23.04 -6.16
C GLN A 568 -33.79 -23.21 -5.70
N PRO A 569 -34.36 -22.27 -4.92
CA PRO A 569 -35.75 -22.35 -4.51
C PRO A 569 -36.70 -22.28 -5.71
N GLN A 570 -37.75 -23.09 -5.69
CA GLN A 570 -38.74 -23.12 -6.74
C GLN A 570 -39.68 -21.91 -6.66
N ASN A 571 -40.15 -21.43 -7.82
CA ASN A 571 -41.06 -20.29 -7.89
C ASN A 571 -42.53 -20.70 -8.15
N VAL A 572 -42.98 -21.86 -7.65
CA VAL A 572 -44.27 -22.46 -8.07
C VAL A 572 -45.27 -22.73 -6.96
N THR A 573 -46.52 -22.39 -7.30
CA THR A 573 -47.81 -22.66 -6.65
C THR A 573 -48.45 -23.99 -7.09
N TYR A 574 -47.69 -24.96 -7.66
CA TYR A 574 -48.25 -26.16 -8.31
C TYR A 574 -47.66 -27.47 -7.75
N LEU A 575 -48.55 -28.37 -7.33
CA LEU A 575 -48.26 -29.72 -6.86
C LEU A 575 -47.84 -30.62 -8.04
N ASP A 576 -46.71 -31.31 -7.92
CA ASP A 576 -46.39 -32.43 -8.81
C ASP A 576 -46.88 -33.73 -8.15
N CYS A 577 -48.02 -34.22 -8.63
CA CYS A 577 -48.64 -35.45 -8.12
C CYS A 577 -48.20 -36.63 -8.99
N VAL A 578 -47.43 -37.55 -8.43
CA VAL A 578 -47.22 -38.86 -9.06
C VAL A 578 -48.49 -39.68 -8.86
N ASN A 579 -49.38 -39.66 -9.84
CA ASN A 579 -50.51 -40.58 -9.92
C ASN A 579 -49.98 -41.95 -10.31
N ASP A 580 -49.77 -42.86 -9.36
CA ASP A 580 -49.77 -44.29 -9.71
C ASP A 580 -50.17 -45.28 -8.60
N GLU A 581 -50.78 -44.86 -7.48
CA GLU A 581 -51.50 -45.79 -6.60
C GLU A 581 -52.75 -45.18 -5.94
N PRO A 582 -53.90 -45.89 -5.93
CA PRO A 582 -55.11 -45.46 -5.22
C PRO A 582 -54.93 -45.68 -3.71
N GLY A 583 -54.41 -44.69 -2.99
CA GLY A 583 -54.36 -44.71 -1.53
C GLY A 583 -53.27 -43.88 -0.84
N SER A 584 -52.43 -43.14 -1.54
CA SER A 584 -51.35 -42.33 -0.94
C SER A 584 -51.40 -40.86 -1.36
N ASP A 585 -52.08 -40.03 -0.57
CA ASP A 585 -51.98 -38.56 -0.63
C ASP A 585 -50.67 -38.09 0.03
N TRP A 586 -49.51 -38.40 -0.56
CA TRP A 586 -48.24 -37.78 -0.14
C TRP A 586 -47.73 -36.87 -1.24
N CYS A 587 -48.05 -35.59 -1.10
CA CYS A 587 -47.47 -34.52 -1.89
C CYS A 587 -46.22 -34.04 -1.13
N GLU A 588 -45.02 -34.42 -1.56
CA GLU A 588 -43.80 -33.83 -1.03
C GLU A 588 -43.42 -32.62 -1.89
N ASN A 589 -43.72 -31.41 -1.37
CA ASN A 589 -43.17 -30.19 -1.93
C ASN A 589 -41.65 -30.23 -1.73
N SER A 590 -40.85 -30.34 -2.80
CA SER A 590 -39.46 -29.91 -2.73
C SER A 590 -39.44 -28.39 -2.97
N PRO A 591 -39.20 -27.55 -1.95
CA PRO A 591 -39.12 -26.10 -2.09
C PRO A 591 -37.91 -25.68 -2.92
N VAL A 592 -36.99 -26.61 -3.25
CA VAL A 592 -35.81 -26.37 -4.06
C VAL A 592 -35.70 -27.33 -5.25
N ASN A 593 -34.92 -26.94 -6.25
CA ASN A 593 -34.59 -27.70 -7.45
C ASN A 593 -33.09 -27.67 -7.73
N ASN A 594 -32.63 -28.60 -8.56
CA ASN A 594 -31.27 -28.60 -9.12
C ASN A 594 -31.03 -27.36 -10.00
N LEU A 595 -29.78 -26.90 -10.04
CA LEU A 595 -29.33 -25.82 -10.91
C LEU A 595 -28.85 -26.37 -12.25
N ASP A 596 -29.29 -25.75 -13.34
CA ASP A 596 -28.86 -26.08 -14.69
C ASP A 596 -27.33 -26.13 -14.82
N GLY A 597 -26.83 -27.24 -15.33
CA GLY A 597 -25.41 -27.42 -15.66
C GLY A 597 -24.49 -27.64 -14.47
N PHE A 598 -24.98 -27.58 -13.22
CA PHE A 598 -24.14 -27.77 -12.04
C PHE A 598 -23.49 -29.16 -12.02
N ASN A 599 -24.24 -30.20 -12.40
CA ASN A 599 -23.76 -31.57 -12.53
C ASN A 599 -22.70 -31.79 -13.62
N GLN A 600 -22.46 -30.81 -14.49
CA GLN A 600 -21.41 -30.87 -15.51
C GLN A 600 -20.04 -30.42 -14.99
N LEU A 601 -19.98 -29.82 -13.79
CA LEU A 601 -18.76 -29.33 -13.15
C LEU A 601 -18.02 -30.48 -12.43
N THR A 602 -17.63 -31.51 -13.17
CA THR A 602 -16.99 -32.73 -12.63
C THR A 602 -15.47 -32.75 -12.79
N GLY A 603 -14.89 -31.70 -13.36
CA GLY A 603 -13.53 -31.71 -13.90
C GLY A 603 -13.47 -32.20 -15.34
N GLY A 604 -12.53 -31.66 -16.13
CA GLY A 604 -12.37 -31.90 -17.57
C GLY A 604 -13.23 -31.01 -18.48
N ASN A 605 -14.31 -30.40 -17.97
CA ASN A 605 -15.10 -29.38 -18.67
C ASN A 605 -14.85 -28.00 -18.06
N PHE A 606 -15.10 -26.93 -18.84
CA PHE A 606 -15.04 -25.53 -18.40
C PHE A 606 -13.73 -25.22 -17.63
N ALA A 607 -12.59 -25.52 -18.25
CA ALA A 607 -11.24 -25.38 -17.66
C ALA A 607 -11.05 -26.14 -16.33
N ASP A 608 -11.52 -27.39 -16.28
CA ASP A 608 -11.46 -28.27 -15.09
C ASP A 608 -12.16 -27.69 -13.85
N LEU A 609 -13.23 -26.90 -14.04
CA LEU A 609 -14.06 -26.39 -12.94
C LEU A 609 -14.86 -27.50 -12.28
N ARG A 610 -14.78 -27.55 -10.95
CA ARG A 610 -15.45 -28.57 -10.13
C ARG A 610 -16.52 -27.96 -9.22
N GLN A 611 -17.53 -28.74 -8.87
CA GLN A 611 -18.55 -28.35 -7.89
C GLN A 611 -17.93 -27.99 -6.53
N GLU A 612 -16.90 -28.72 -6.12
CA GLU A 612 -16.16 -28.47 -4.89
C GLU A 612 -15.46 -27.12 -4.89
N ASP A 613 -14.98 -26.66 -6.06
CA ASP A 613 -14.34 -25.34 -6.16
C ASP A 613 -15.34 -24.22 -5.85
N MET A 614 -16.56 -24.34 -6.39
CA MET A 614 -17.62 -23.37 -6.14
C MET A 614 -18.05 -23.37 -4.66
N ALA A 615 -18.31 -24.55 -4.11
CA ALA A 615 -18.73 -24.68 -2.71
C ALA A 615 -17.63 -24.20 -1.75
N ALA A 616 -16.36 -24.52 -2.02
CA ALA A 616 -15.25 -24.12 -1.18
C ALA A 616 -15.09 -22.59 -1.12
N SER A 617 -15.25 -21.88 -2.24
CA SER A 617 -15.24 -20.41 -2.27
C SER A 617 -16.35 -19.81 -1.39
N ILE A 618 -17.55 -20.37 -1.43
CA ILE A 618 -18.71 -19.89 -0.65
C ILE A 618 -18.47 -20.14 0.85
N VAL A 619 -18.02 -21.35 1.21
CA VAL A 619 -17.69 -21.70 2.59
C VAL A 619 -16.55 -20.83 3.13
N ALA A 620 -15.53 -20.57 2.30
CA ALA A 620 -14.41 -19.71 2.66
C ALA A 620 -14.87 -18.27 2.97
N ARG A 621 -15.84 -17.73 2.22
CA ARG A 621 -16.47 -16.43 2.50
C ARG A 621 -17.10 -16.38 3.89
N MET A 622 -17.85 -17.42 4.26
CA MET A 622 -18.48 -17.50 5.58
C MET A 622 -17.43 -17.62 6.71
N LYS A 623 -16.37 -18.40 6.50
CA LYS A 623 -15.26 -18.54 7.45
C LYS A 623 -14.46 -17.25 7.66
N ALA A 624 -14.35 -16.42 6.62
CA ALA A 624 -13.73 -15.10 6.71
C ALA A 624 -14.60 -14.08 7.49
N GLY A 625 -15.85 -14.43 7.83
CA GLY A 625 -16.76 -13.56 8.56
C GLY A 625 -17.38 -12.46 7.69
N TRP A 626 -17.37 -12.62 6.36
CA TRP A 626 -17.91 -11.62 5.44
C TRP A 626 -19.43 -11.71 5.26
N GLY A 627 -20.02 -12.80 5.78
CA GLY A 627 -21.43 -13.09 5.60
C GLY A 627 -21.82 -13.33 4.14
N ASN A 628 -23.11 -13.46 3.92
CA ASN A 628 -23.69 -13.68 2.61
C ASN A 628 -23.59 -12.43 1.72
N PRO A 629 -23.50 -12.60 0.39
CA PRO A 629 -23.48 -11.48 -0.54
C PRO A 629 -24.82 -10.74 -0.53
N THR A 630 -24.79 -9.40 -0.50
CA THR A 630 -25.99 -8.55 -0.53
C THR A 630 -26.30 -7.99 -1.92
N GLY A 631 -25.47 -8.30 -2.91
CA GLY A 631 -25.65 -7.93 -4.31
C GLY A 631 -24.69 -8.71 -5.21
N PRO A 632 -24.85 -8.63 -6.55
CA PRO A 632 -23.91 -9.25 -7.48
C PRO A 632 -22.57 -8.50 -7.45
N GLY A 633 -21.47 -9.25 -7.55
CA GLY A 633 -20.13 -8.70 -7.74
C GLY A 633 -19.52 -8.07 -6.50
N GLN A 634 -19.81 -8.62 -5.32
CA GLN A 634 -19.21 -8.20 -4.05
C GLN A 634 -17.86 -8.90 -3.80
N TRP A 635 -17.01 -8.82 -4.81
CA TRP A 635 -15.67 -9.37 -4.75
C TRP A 635 -14.75 -8.53 -3.84
N PRO A 636 -13.79 -9.17 -3.15
CA PRO A 636 -12.93 -8.50 -2.18
C PRO A 636 -12.08 -7.37 -2.76
N ASP A 637 -11.98 -6.28 -2.01
CA ASP A 637 -11.05 -5.19 -2.31
C ASP A 637 -9.64 -5.55 -1.83
N LEU A 638 -8.81 -6.03 -2.76
CA LEU A 638 -7.44 -6.47 -2.47
C LEU A 638 -6.47 -5.32 -2.23
N SER A 639 -6.88 -4.06 -2.41
CA SER A 639 -6.10 -2.91 -1.92
C SER A 639 -6.25 -2.71 -0.41
N ASN A 640 -7.29 -3.29 0.20
CA ASN A 640 -7.44 -3.33 1.64
C ASN A 640 -6.49 -4.37 2.25
N SER A 641 -5.64 -3.89 3.14
CA SER A 641 -4.64 -4.68 3.86
C SER A 641 -5.21 -5.92 4.56
N ASP A 642 -6.33 -5.76 5.24
CA ASP A 642 -6.92 -6.81 6.08
C ASP A 642 -7.62 -7.87 5.22
N VAL A 643 -8.22 -7.45 4.10
CA VAL A 643 -8.83 -8.35 3.11
C VAL A 643 -7.75 -9.16 2.41
N PHE A 644 -6.65 -8.52 2.00
CA PHE A 644 -5.49 -9.20 1.43
C PHE A 644 -4.92 -10.25 2.40
N ASP A 645 -4.77 -9.88 3.67
CA ASP A 645 -4.23 -10.78 4.69
C ASP A 645 -5.12 -12.00 4.92
N GLN A 646 -6.45 -11.82 4.83
CA GLN A 646 -7.40 -12.92 4.90
C GLN A 646 -7.24 -13.87 3.72
N ILE A 647 -6.98 -13.39 2.50
CA ILE A 647 -6.89 -14.25 1.30
C ILE A 647 -5.46 -14.80 1.04
N TRP A 648 -4.47 -14.39 1.83
CA TRP A 648 -3.06 -14.71 1.63
C TRP A 648 -2.75 -16.19 1.39
N ASP A 649 -3.39 -17.09 2.14
CA ASP A 649 -3.12 -18.53 2.03
C ASP A 649 -3.52 -19.11 0.67
N TRP A 650 -4.59 -18.60 0.06
CA TRP A 650 -5.01 -19.02 -1.28
C TRP A 650 -4.07 -18.48 -2.37
N ILE A 651 -3.57 -17.25 -2.21
CA ILE A 651 -2.57 -16.66 -3.11
C ILE A 651 -1.27 -17.48 -3.06
N ARG A 652 -0.80 -17.78 -1.84
CA ARG A 652 0.46 -18.49 -1.62
C ARG A 652 0.45 -19.92 -2.15
N ASN A 653 -0.71 -20.57 -2.10
CA ASN A 653 -0.90 -21.97 -2.50
C ASN A 653 -1.44 -22.14 -3.92
N ASP A 654 -1.58 -21.05 -4.70
CA ASP A 654 -2.15 -21.05 -6.06
C ASP A 654 -3.53 -21.74 -6.14
N ASN A 655 -4.39 -21.49 -5.13
CA ASN A 655 -5.74 -22.07 -5.05
C ASN A 655 -6.81 -20.97 -5.01
N MET A 656 -6.62 -19.93 -5.82
CA MET A 656 -7.47 -18.75 -5.76
C MET A 656 -8.94 -19.01 -6.11
N ILE A 657 -9.24 -20.06 -6.88
CA ILE A 657 -10.61 -20.43 -7.24
C ILE A 657 -11.49 -20.72 -6.01
N GLN A 658 -10.88 -21.21 -4.92
CA GLN A 658 -11.56 -21.52 -3.66
C GLN A 658 -11.45 -20.38 -2.63
N SER A 659 -10.93 -19.22 -3.03
CA SER A 659 -10.75 -18.10 -2.12
C SER A 659 -12.08 -17.42 -1.76
N PRO A 660 -12.19 -16.81 -0.56
CA PRO A 660 -13.38 -16.09 -0.13
C PRO A 660 -13.87 -15.09 -1.18
N GLY A 661 -15.14 -15.22 -1.56
CA GLY A 661 -15.83 -14.24 -2.40
C GLY A 661 -15.61 -14.37 -3.90
N VAL A 662 -14.92 -15.40 -4.43
CA VAL A 662 -14.89 -15.64 -5.90
C VAL A 662 -16.27 -15.99 -6.44
N VAL A 663 -16.99 -16.84 -5.72
CA VAL A 663 -18.36 -17.26 -6.01
C VAL A 663 -19.33 -16.55 -5.07
N ASP A 664 -20.13 -15.63 -5.63
CA ASP A 664 -21.15 -14.85 -4.92
C ASP A 664 -22.50 -15.58 -4.88
N ILE A 665 -22.59 -16.61 -4.05
CA ILE A 665 -23.82 -17.36 -3.77
C ILE A 665 -24.03 -17.38 -2.25
N PRO A 666 -25.26 -17.09 -1.76
CA PRO A 666 -25.55 -17.17 -0.33
C PRO A 666 -25.54 -18.60 0.19
N MET A 667 -25.21 -18.76 1.47
CA MET A 667 -25.18 -20.02 2.20
C MET A 667 -26.05 -19.92 3.45
N CYS A 668 -26.91 -20.91 3.64
CA CYS A 668 -27.72 -21.08 4.84
C CYS A 668 -28.12 -22.55 5.04
N THR A 669 -28.85 -22.86 6.11
CA THR A 669 -29.36 -24.21 6.38
C THR A 669 -30.66 -24.47 5.63
N MET A 670 -31.03 -25.75 5.47
CA MET A 670 -32.30 -26.10 4.81
C MET A 670 -33.52 -25.55 5.58
N ASP A 671 -33.48 -25.56 6.91
CA ASP A 671 -34.54 -25.00 7.76
C ASP A 671 -34.77 -23.50 7.47
N GLU A 672 -33.68 -22.75 7.24
CA GLU A 672 -33.75 -21.33 6.89
C GLU A 672 -34.31 -21.11 5.49
N VAL A 673 -33.89 -21.93 4.52
CA VAL A 673 -34.44 -21.92 3.15
C VAL A 673 -35.95 -22.13 3.19
N GLU A 674 -36.43 -23.15 3.89
CA GLU A 674 -37.86 -23.48 4.01
C GLU A 674 -38.66 -22.35 4.66
N HIS A 675 -38.14 -21.82 5.77
CA HIS A 675 -38.78 -20.73 6.49
C HIS A 675 -38.95 -19.48 5.61
N ASN A 676 -37.87 -19.04 4.97
CA ASN A 676 -37.84 -17.79 4.21
C ASN A 676 -38.52 -17.91 2.84
N TRP A 677 -38.53 -19.11 2.28
CA TRP A 677 -39.29 -19.44 1.08
C TRP A 677 -40.81 -19.33 1.32
N ALA A 678 -41.29 -19.80 2.48
CA ALA A 678 -42.71 -19.72 2.84
C ALA A 678 -43.19 -18.29 3.17
N MET A 679 -42.29 -17.43 3.66
CA MET A 679 -42.64 -16.12 4.21
C MET A 679 -42.60 -14.97 3.20
N THR A 680 -41.79 -15.06 2.13
CA THR A 680 -41.52 -13.89 1.27
C THR A 680 -41.55 -14.24 -0.21
N THR A 681 -42.14 -13.35 -1.01
CA THR A 681 -42.00 -13.37 -2.48
C THR A 681 -40.77 -12.53 -2.86
N ASN A 682 -39.58 -13.03 -2.50
CA ASN A 682 -38.26 -12.64 -2.99
C ASN A 682 -38.04 -11.16 -3.37
N THR A 683 -37.38 -10.40 -2.49
CA THR A 683 -37.13 -8.95 -2.68
C THR A 683 -35.66 -8.54 -2.53
N TYR A 684 -34.74 -9.46 -2.23
CA TYR A 684 -33.35 -9.17 -1.90
C TYR A 684 -32.38 -10.25 -2.42
N TYR A 685 -31.09 -9.92 -2.56
CA TYR A 685 -30.13 -10.76 -3.28
C TYR A 685 -29.79 -12.09 -2.56
N SER A 686 -29.57 -12.03 -1.24
CA SER A 686 -29.22 -13.21 -0.44
C SER A 686 -30.37 -14.19 -0.26
N TRP A 687 -31.60 -13.86 -0.72
CA TRP A 687 -32.76 -14.75 -0.60
C TRP A 687 -32.43 -16.12 -1.21
N PRO A 688 -32.73 -17.23 -0.51
CA PRO A 688 -33.58 -17.34 0.70
C PRO A 688 -32.84 -17.25 2.05
N CYS A 689 -31.60 -16.74 2.12
CA CYS A 689 -30.84 -16.61 3.36
C CYS A 689 -30.90 -15.17 3.94
N ASP A 690 -30.65 -15.00 5.24
CA ASP A 690 -30.56 -13.69 5.93
C ASP A 690 -31.84 -12.84 5.94
N GLN A 691 -33.01 -13.43 6.22
CA GLN A 691 -34.23 -12.64 6.36
C GLN A 691 -34.03 -11.51 7.40
N PRO A 692 -34.31 -10.24 7.05
CA PRO A 692 -34.27 -9.16 8.02
C PRO A 692 -35.39 -9.36 9.06
N PHE A 693 -35.06 -9.26 10.36
CA PHE A 693 -35.95 -9.50 11.50
C PHE A 693 -37.23 -8.62 11.56
N ASP A 694 -37.48 -7.75 10.59
CA ASP A 694 -38.51 -6.70 10.60
C ASP A 694 -39.44 -6.71 9.35
N SER A 695 -39.68 -7.87 8.71
CA SER A 695 -40.69 -8.00 7.63
C SER A 695 -42.01 -8.58 8.11
#